data_AF-A0A256XG24-F1
#
_entry.id   AF-A0A256XG24-F1
#
_cell.length_a   1.000
_cell.length_b   1.000
_cell.length_c   1.000
_cell.angle_alpha   90.00
_cell.angle_beta   90.00
_cell.angle_gamma   90.00
#
_symmetry.space_group_name_H-M   'P 1'
#
loop_
_entity.id
_entity.type
_entity.pdbx_description
1 polymer ?
#
loop_
_entity_poly.entity_id
_entity_poly.type
_entity_poly.pdbx_seq_one_letter_code
_entity_poly.pdbx_strand_id
1 'polypeptide(L)'
;MRNFAKDVETVKLFEDDVKRRVLSKTLVLMRKNKSKMEVFKKYVEIEPSKLTFTLREPPTIDVPLNTLLAFLKELKEEEQYLNTIEKTAISELKSDLRSKLTDLLSKAEIIIEEGIKIPKDLTQRISVLLSQIENVKNVDSALSFESEYIRLLEGIKDAIKRSFLSERGRTIAAVSEFLGTVEAPVLRGQTIEELLQSFQELKKWKNQIKNMLKEKASKLIEELERGNSLLANTPWTNPELSRILAELRNEIRSTNKIEGILKLLDRINQLKNDEEERLKNTLEMAKREYMDVIRTIEELVVEMPFSIRAPLHIDVRNKTYMELVKILPEIGEKVKQRDKLIKETLESFLLKIKNELERIPITYRENFAKIIQEIDSTIENLKETDNIHSAKEIFNQAMAEINRLLREKFSNLKSSLILKIRMAIIKMRNPPDVSDVVEKLNRVTIEQWEIARAVYEVDKIFREEILETLRNFVKHETERHIDLLIKLKRYGIDVEEFIIRLEEVSAKLSSQKELDVQEIGELGKIINDIITSQTLRQIFAKWLNLTVDALERTINYVSQWVEVESDFYEILPTLKKQSEILDSLEMDTIIKTIEHTYKLWEIARSYLEEIEKRRDMLFEEELKKIPYHNSIIRIWNKNKKEFDKKIFPLSELYKLREEIAKERTPRILELIREKEKLEKEWLEKEKQISIWHKSVRVFLTGISPMDEEEVKERKLKSIIEKIKKIYKRKDVQTYLILAVQTLLGE
;
A
#
# COMPACT_ATOMS: atom_id res chain seq x y z
N MET A 1 -25.40 43.00 162.12
CA MET A 1 -25.40 41.67 161.44
C MET A 1 -25.90 41.69 159.99
N ARG A 2 -26.91 42.48 159.60
CA ARG A 2 -27.31 42.62 158.17
C ARG A 2 -26.23 43.22 157.24
N ASN A 3 -25.32 44.06 157.75
CA ASN A 3 -24.24 44.63 156.94
C ASN A 3 -23.11 43.61 156.65
N PHE A 4 -22.77 42.74 157.61
CA PHE A 4 -21.72 41.73 157.43
C PHE A 4 -22.07 40.63 156.39
N ALA A 5 -23.35 40.25 156.28
CA ALA A 5 -23.79 39.28 155.28
C ALA A 5 -23.77 39.83 153.84
N LYS A 6 -24.09 41.13 153.66
CA LYS A 6 -23.95 41.82 152.37
C LYS A 6 -22.49 41.92 151.94
N ASP A 7 -21.57 42.19 152.86
CA ASP A 7 -20.15 42.28 152.54
C ASP A 7 -19.57 40.93 152.07
N VAL A 8 -19.98 39.80 152.67
CA VAL A 8 -19.52 38.46 152.26
C VAL A 8 -20.07 38.03 150.89
N GLU A 9 -21.34 38.34 150.58
CA GLU A 9 -21.95 38.00 149.28
C GLU A 9 -21.38 38.86 148.14
N THR A 10 -21.05 40.13 148.43
CA THR A 10 -20.38 41.04 147.49
C THR A 10 -18.93 40.61 147.23
N VAL A 11 -18.22 40.11 148.25
CA VAL A 11 -16.86 39.56 148.10
C VAL A 11 -16.86 38.27 147.28
N LYS A 12 -17.85 37.37 147.47
CA LYS A 12 -18.00 36.15 146.65
C LYS A 12 -18.29 36.44 145.19
N LEU A 13 -19.22 37.36 144.90
CA LEU A 13 -19.52 37.79 143.53
C LEU A 13 -18.29 38.42 142.86
N PHE A 14 -17.53 39.24 143.60
CA PHE A 14 -16.28 39.80 143.12
C PHE A 14 -15.22 38.71 142.86
N GLU A 15 -15.09 37.73 143.75
CA GLU A 15 -14.16 36.60 143.58
C GLU A 15 -14.50 35.75 142.34
N ASP A 16 -15.78 35.41 142.13
CA ASP A 16 -16.23 34.66 140.95
C ASP A 16 -16.02 35.44 139.64
N ASP A 17 -16.22 36.76 139.65
CA ASP A 17 -16.01 37.61 138.48
C ASP A 17 -14.51 37.74 138.14
N VAL A 18 -13.65 37.85 139.16
CA VAL A 18 -12.19 37.78 139.02
C VAL A 18 -11.77 36.40 138.49
N LYS A 19 -12.34 35.32 139.03
CA LYS A 19 -12.08 33.94 138.63
C LYS A 19 -12.41 33.67 137.17
N ARG A 20 -13.56 34.15 136.68
CA ARG A 20 -13.94 34.09 135.26
C ARG A 20 -12.96 34.84 134.36
N ARG A 21 -12.53 36.06 134.75
CA ARG A 21 -11.56 36.85 133.98
C ARG A 21 -10.18 36.19 133.93
N VAL A 22 -9.71 35.63 135.05
CA VAL A 22 -8.44 34.90 135.12
C VAL A 22 -8.52 33.65 134.23
N LEU A 23 -9.57 32.85 134.35
CA LEU A 23 -9.78 31.64 133.53
C LEU A 23 -9.78 31.95 132.03
N SER A 24 -10.50 33.00 131.60
CA SER A 24 -10.52 33.43 130.20
C SER A 24 -9.11 33.80 129.70
N LYS A 25 -8.36 34.58 130.49
CA LYS A 25 -6.97 34.93 130.16
C LYS A 25 -6.06 33.69 130.07
N THR A 26 -6.23 32.72 130.96
CA THR A 26 -5.48 31.45 130.96
C THR A 26 -5.72 30.67 129.67
N LEU A 27 -6.99 30.49 129.26
CA LEU A 27 -7.34 29.75 128.04
C LEU A 27 -6.82 30.42 126.76
N VAL A 28 -6.90 31.76 126.68
CA VAL A 28 -6.38 32.52 125.54
C VAL A 28 -4.86 32.37 125.44
N LEU A 29 -4.16 32.50 126.57
CA LEU A 29 -2.71 32.38 126.62
C LEU A 29 -2.23 30.96 126.27
N MET A 30 -2.92 29.94 126.77
CA MET A 30 -2.63 28.54 126.48
C MET A 30 -2.79 28.20 125.00
N ARG A 31 -3.88 28.67 124.35
CA ARG A 31 -4.06 28.50 122.89
C ARG A 31 -2.96 29.22 122.09
N LYS A 32 -2.58 30.43 122.51
CA LYS A 32 -1.51 31.20 121.89
C LYS A 32 -0.16 30.47 121.98
N ASN A 33 0.19 29.97 123.16
CA ASN A 33 1.43 29.21 123.37
C ASN A 33 1.44 27.91 122.55
N LYS A 34 0.31 27.18 122.49
CA LYS A 34 0.19 25.95 121.70
C LYS A 34 0.40 26.20 120.20
N SER A 35 -0.22 27.25 119.65
CA SER A 35 -0.04 27.66 118.25
C SER A 35 1.43 28.05 117.96
N LYS A 36 2.05 28.85 118.84
CA LYS A 36 3.48 29.20 118.72
C LYS A 36 4.38 27.97 118.71
N MET A 37 4.13 27.03 119.62
CA MET A 37 4.89 25.78 119.72
C MET A 37 4.78 24.93 118.45
N GLU A 38 3.56 24.70 117.94
CA GLU A 38 3.34 23.87 116.74
C GLU A 38 4.06 24.42 115.50
N VAL A 39 4.16 25.74 115.38
CA VAL A 39 4.89 26.37 114.27
C VAL A 39 6.39 26.33 114.49
N PHE A 40 6.87 26.71 115.68
CA PHE A 40 8.32 26.74 115.95
C PHE A 40 8.96 25.35 115.93
N LYS A 41 8.23 24.29 116.32
CA LYS A 41 8.73 22.91 116.33
C LYS A 41 9.17 22.41 114.95
N LYS A 42 8.67 23.02 113.87
CA LYS A 42 9.10 22.69 112.49
C LYS A 42 10.50 23.22 112.16
N TYR A 43 10.98 24.21 112.89
CA TYR A 43 12.19 24.98 112.56
C TYR A 43 13.25 24.94 113.67
N VAL A 44 12.84 24.73 114.92
CA VAL A 44 13.73 24.66 116.09
C VAL A 44 13.27 23.54 117.01
N GLU A 45 14.21 22.87 117.66
CA GLU A 45 13.93 21.85 118.66
C GLU A 45 13.35 22.49 119.94
N ILE A 46 12.20 22.01 120.39
CA ILE A 46 11.51 22.52 121.58
C ILE A 46 11.51 21.44 122.66
N GLU A 47 12.14 21.72 123.79
CA GLU A 47 12.08 20.85 124.97
C GLU A 47 10.63 20.75 125.52
N PRO A 48 9.98 19.57 125.49
CA PRO A 48 8.60 19.42 125.95
C PRO A 48 8.43 19.63 127.47
N SER A 49 9.49 19.37 128.24
CA SER A 49 9.52 19.54 129.70
C SER A 49 9.30 20.98 130.14
N LYS A 50 9.68 21.96 129.29
CA LYS A 50 9.51 23.40 129.54
C LYS A 50 8.12 23.94 129.16
N LEU A 51 7.21 23.08 128.69
CA LEU A 51 5.84 23.43 128.25
C LEU A 51 4.78 22.54 128.91
N THR A 52 5.00 22.18 130.17
CA THR A 52 4.18 21.23 130.93
C THR A 52 2.71 21.68 131.06
N PHE A 53 2.42 22.98 131.18
CA PHE A 53 1.08 23.54 131.36
C PHE A 53 0.39 23.86 130.04
N THR A 54 1.11 24.27 129.00
CA THR A 54 0.58 24.46 127.63
C THR A 54 0.11 23.13 127.03
N LEU A 55 0.72 22.01 127.44
CA LEU A 55 0.38 20.65 127.01
C LEU A 55 -0.67 19.94 127.89
N ARG A 56 -1.07 20.51 129.04
CA ARG A 56 -2.09 19.95 129.95
C ARG A 56 -3.52 20.16 129.43
N GLU A 57 -4.49 19.60 130.15
CA GLU A 57 -5.90 19.92 129.91
C GLU A 57 -6.27 21.33 130.43
N PRO A 58 -7.16 22.05 129.73
CA PRO A 58 -7.56 23.40 130.11
C PRO A 58 -8.31 23.39 131.46
N PRO A 59 -7.98 24.30 132.41
CA PRO A 59 -8.64 24.35 133.71
C PRO A 59 -10.11 24.80 133.59
N THR A 60 -10.95 24.45 134.57
CA THR A 60 -12.38 24.81 134.63
C THR A 60 -12.68 25.86 135.72
N ILE A 61 -13.90 26.38 135.73
CA ILE A 61 -14.33 27.43 136.69
C ILE A 61 -14.37 26.94 138.15
N ASP A 62 -14.41 25.63 138.37
CA ASP A 62 -14.48 25.03 139.72
C ASP A 62 -13.14 25.09 140.44
N VAL A 63 -12.03 25.23 139.71
CA VAL A 63 -10.66 25.29 140.24
C VAL A 63 -10.48 26.53 141.13
N PRO A 64 -9.97 26.43 142.37
CA PRO A 64 -9.79 27.59 143.27
C PRO A 64 -9.03 28.75 142.60
N LEU A 65 -9.40 30.00 142.92
CA LEU A 65 -8.82 31.19 142.29
C LEU A 65 -7.28 31.23 142.44
N ASN A 66 -6.75 30.85 143.60
CA ASN A 66 -5.30 30.77 143.86
C ASN A 66 -4.60 29.78 142.93
N THR A 67 -5.25 28.64 142.63
CA THR A 67 -4.72 27.63 141.72
C THR A 67 -4.78 28.09 140.27
N LEU A 68 -5.84 28.80 139.87
CA LEU A 68 -5.94 29.43 138.54
C LEU A 68 -4.90 30.54 138.34
N LEU A 69 -4.62 31.32 139.39
CA LEU A 69 -3.58 32.35 139.38
C LEU A 69 -2.18 31.72 139.26
N ALA A 70 -1.93 30.61 139.95
CA ALA A 70 -0.70 29.84 139.79
C ALA A 70 -0.58 29.28 138.36
N PHE A 71 -1.64 28.67 137.82
CA PHE A 71 -1.67 28.14 136.44
C PHE A 71 -1.38 29.24 135.40
N LEU A 72 -2.00 30.42 135.56
CA LEU A 72 -1.75 31.57 134.68
C LEU A 72 -0.32 32.08 134.81
N LYS A 73 0.27 32.04 136.01
CA LYS A 73 1.65 32.44 136.25
C LYS A 73 2.62 31.50 135.53
N GLU A 74 2.45 30.19 135.69
CA GLU A 74 3.27 29.18 135.01
C GLU A 74 3.13 29.27 133.48
N LEU A 75 1.91 29.43 132.94
CA LEU A 75 1.72 29.66 131.49
C LEU A 75 2.40 30.92 130.97
N LYS A 76 2.54 31.96 131.80
CA LYS A 76 3.31 33.16 131.44
C LYS A 76 4.81 32.90 131.43
N GLU A 77 5.32 32.03 132.30
CA GLU A 77 6.72 31.57 132.27
C GLU A 77 6.98 30.72 131.02
N GLU A 78 6.04 29.86 130.63
CA GLU A 78 6.10 29.13 129.35
C GLU A 78 6.00 30.05 128.13
N GLU A 79 5.15 31.09 128.19
CA GLU A 79 5.08 32.13 127.15
C GLU A 79 6.44 32.85 127.02
N GLN A 80 7.11 33.15 128.14
CA GLN A 80 8.45 33.75 128.12
C GLN A 80 9.49 32.83 127.48
N TYR A 81 9.45 31.53 127.76
CA TYR A 81 10.32 30.54 127.10
C TYR A 81 10.07 30.50 125.58
N LEU A 82 8.81 30.41 125.14
CA LEU A 82 8.44 30.45 123.72
C LEU A 82 8.83 31.77 123.06
N ASN A 83 8.68 32.90 123.73
CA ASN A 83 9.10 34.22 123.24
C ASN A 83 10.63 34.34 123.14
N THR A 84 11.39 33.57 123.93
CA THR A 84 12.86 33.55 123.85
C THR A 84 13.32 32.77 122.61
N ILE A 85 12.67 31.65 122.31
CA ILE A 85 12.94 30.82 121.12
C ILE A 85 12.37 31.45 119.83
N GLU A 86 11.31 32.24 119.95
CA GLU A 86 10.62 32.91 118.84
C GLU A 86 11.56 33.66 117.90
N LYS A 87 12.56 34.37 118.43
CA LYS A 87 13.54 35.09 117.58
C LYS A 87 14.36 34.14 116.71
N THR A 88 14.83 33.03 117.28
CA THR A 88 15.62 32.01 116.57
C THR A 88 14.75 31.26 115.55
N ALA A 89 13.55 30.85 115.95
CA ALA A 89 12.62 30.15 115.07
C ALA A 89 12.14 31.02 113.89
N ILE A 90 11.90 32.32 114.12
CA ILE A 90 11.59 33.26 113.03
C ILE A 90 12.79 33.46 112.10
N SER A 91 14.02 33.49 112.63
CA SER A 91 15.23 33.63 111.80
C SER A 91 15.44 32.41 110.89
N GLU A 92 15.31 31.20 111.44
CA GLU A 92 15.42 29.95 110.66
C GLU A 92 14.29 29.83 109.63
N LEU A 93 13.06 30.20 110.01
CA LEU A 93 11.92 30.22 109.10
C LEU A 93 12.11 31.23 107.96
N LYS A 94 12.63 32.43 108.24
CA LYS A 94 13.00 33.41 107.20
C LYS A 94 14.05 32.84 106.25
N SER A 95 15.06 32.16 106.79
CA SER A 95 16.13 31.51 106.01
C SER A 95 15.56 30.43 105.09
N ASP A 96 14.73 29.53 105.61
CA ASP A 96 14.08 28.46 104.85
C ASP A 96 13.13 28.99 103.76
N LEU A 97 12.27 29.97 104.09
CA LEU A 97 11.40 30.62 103.11
C LEU A 97 12.19 31.34 102.02
N ARG A 98 13.29 32.02 102.38
CA ARG A 98 14.16 32.69 101.43
C ARG A 98 14.83 31.70 100.49
N SER A 99 15.32 30.58 101.02
CA SER A 99 15.88 29.48 100.24
C SER A 99 14.86 28.92 99.25
N LYS A 100 13.67 28.57 99.74
CA LYS A 100 12.56 28.05 98.93
C LYS A 100 12.08 29.01 97.84
N LEU A 101 11.94 30.30 98.15
CA LEU A 101 11.55 31.32 97.16
C LEU A 101 12.64 31.59 96.13
N THR A 102 13.92 31.53 96.53
CA THR A 102 15.07 31.70 95.62
C THR A 102 15.18 30.49 94.68
N ASP A 103 15.02 29.27 95.22
CA ASP A 103 14.94 28.03 94.43
C ASP A 103 13.79 28.10 93.43
N LEU A 104 12.59 28.49 93.87
CA LEU A 104 11.41 28.63 93.00
C LEU A 104 11.60 29.69 91.91
N LEU A 105 12.27 30.81 92.21
CA LEU A 105 12.61 31.85 91.23
C LEU A 105 13.58 31.30 90.16
N SER A 106 14.66 30.63 90.59
CA SER A 106 15.64 30.04 89.66
C SER A 106 15.01 28.99 88.76
N LYS A 107 14.11 28.16 89.31
CA LYS A 107 13.33 27.18 88.54
C LYS A 107 12.38 27.89 87.57
N ALA A 108 11.75 28.99 87.96
CA ALA A 108 10.90 29.76 87.06
C ALA A 108 11.67 30.35 85.88
N GLU A 109 12.91 30.81 86.08
CA GLU A 109 13.78 31.28 85.00
C GLU A 109 14.14 30.15 84.03
N ILE A 110 14.54 28.98 84.53
CA ILE A 110 14.81 27.79 83.70
C ILE A 110 13.55 27.37 82.90
N ILE A 111 12.37 27.42 83.52
CA ILE A 111 11.09 27.12 82.84
C ILE A 111 10.83 28.12 81.69
N ILE A 112 11.15 29.40 81.90
CA ILE A 112 11.00 30.44 80.87
C ILE A 112 12.01 30.23 79.73
N GLU A 113 13.27 29.88 80.04
CA GLU A 113 14.28 29.51 79.03
C GLU A 113 13.86 28.29 78.20
N GLU A 114 13.20 27.33 78.83
CA GLU A 114 12.57 26.19 78.17
C GLU A 114 11.35 26.58 77.31
N GLY A 115 10.99 27.86 77.25
CA GLY A 115 9.95 28.41 76.38
C GLY A 115 8.52 28.21 76.91
N ILE A 116 8.37 27.84 78.18
CA ILE A 116 7.07 27.74 78.85
C ILE A 116 6.69 29.13 79.36
N LYS A 117 5.48 29.59 79.01
CA LYS A 117 5.00 30.90 79.45
C LYS A 117 4.50 30.83 80.89
N ILE A 118 5.28 31.35 81.83
CA ILE A 118 4.83 31.63 83.19
C ILE A 118 4.14 33.01 83.21
N PRO A 119 2.95 33.16 83.82
CA PRO A 119 2.33 34.47 84.07
C PRO A 119 3.29 35.40 84.81
N LYS A 120 3.52 36.60 84.26
CA LYS A 120 4.45 37.60 84.83
C LYS A 120 4.12 37.94 86.28
N ASP A 121 2.83 37.92 86.62
CA ASP A 121 2.32 38.19 87.97
C ASP A 121 2.86 37.20 89.01
N LEU A 122 3.08 35.93 88.63
CA LEU A 122 3.62 34.91 89.56
C LEU A 122 5.10 35.16 89.84
N THR A 123 5.91 35.39 88.80
CA THR A 123 7.34 35.73 88.94
C THR A 123 7.55 37.05 89.69
N GLN A 124 6.74 38.08 89.41
CA GLN A 124 6.79 39.34 90.16
C GLN A 124 6.39 39.13 91.62
N ARG A 125 5.39 38.29 91.90
CA ARG A 125 4.95 38.00 93.27
C ARG A 125 6.01 37.24 94.07
N ILE A 126 6.77 36.33 93.46
CA ILE A 126 7.93 35.67 94.10
C ILE A 126 8.97 36.72 94.50
N SER A 127 9.33 37.64 93.61
CA SER A 127 10.30 38.71 93.90
C SER A 127 9.80 39.68 94.99
N VAL A 128 8.51 40.01 94.98
CA VAL A 128 7.87 40.82 96.04
C VAL A 128 7.94 40.10 97.38
N LEU A 129 7.60 38.81 97.43
CA LEU A 129 7.71 38.01 98.65
C LEU A 129 9.15 37.97 99.16
N LEU A 130 10.14 37.73 98.29
CA LEU A 130 11.58 37.77 98.64
C LEU A 130 11.98 39.10 99.28
N SER A 131 11.50 40.23 98.75
CA SER A 131 11.77 41.57 99.29
C SER A 131 11.10 41.82 100.65
N GLN A 132 9.99 41.13 100.93
CA GLN A 132 9.16 41.32 102.11
C GLN A 132 9.43 40.28 103.22
N ILE A 133 10.34 39.32 103.00
CA ILE A 133 10.69 38.29 104.00
C ILE A 133 11.08 38.91 105.34
N GLU A 134 11.75 40.06 105.33
CA GLU A 134 12.15 40.72 106.57
C GLU A 134 10.97 41.21 107.43
N ASN A 135 9.79 41.38 106.84
CA ASN A 135 8.58 41.79 107.54
C ASN A 135 7.91 40.64 108.32
N VAL A 136 8.39 39.40 108.21
CA VAL A 136 7.91 38.28 109.02
C VAL A 136 8.37 38.49 110.46
N LYS A 137 7.44 38.87 111.34
CA LYS A 137 7.70 39.22 112.75
C LYS A 137 6.99 38.32 113.74
N ASN A 138 6.02 37.53 113.27
CA ASN A 138 5.22 36.64 114.10
C ASN A 138 4.76 35.39 113.30
N VAL A 139 4.20 34.43 114.03
CA VAL A 139 3.73 33.15 113.50
C VAL A 139 2.67 33.29 112.40
N ASP A 140 1.70 34.19 112.58
CA ASP A 140 0.61 34.38 111.61
C ASP A 140 1.14 34.92 110.26
N SER A 141 2.11 35.85 110.32
CA SER A 141 2.78 36.35 109.12
C SER A 141 3.58 35.27 108.41
N ALA A 142 4.22 34.35 109.15
CA ALA A 142 4.97 33.24 108.58
C ALA A 142 4.07 32.22 107.86
N LEU A 143 2.96 31.82 108.49
CA LEU A 143 1.99 30.90 107.89
C LEU A 143 1.33 31.50 106.64
N SER A 144 1.07 32.81 106.66
CA SER A 144 0.59 33.54 105.47
C SER A 144 1.61 33.45 104.32
N PHE A 145 2.89 33.69 104.58
CA PHE A 145 3.96 33.56 103.58
C PHE A 145 4.14 32.13 103.07
N GLU A 146 4.09 31.10 103.93
CA GLU A 146 4.10 29.69 103.50
C GLU A 146 2.92 29.36 102.59
N SER A 147 1.72 29.85 102.94
CA SER A 147 0.53 29.63 102.12
C SER A 147 0.63 30.32 100.75
N GLU A 148 1.21 31.53 100.69
CA GLU A 148 1.47 32.22 99.43
C GLU A 148 2.55 31.49 98.61
N TYR A 149 3.60 30.96 99.24
CA TYR A 149 4.61 30.14 98.56
C TYR A 149 4.00 28.88 97.93
N ILE A 150 3.16 28.14 98.67
CA ILE A 150 2.47 26.95 98.15
C ILE A 150 1.59 27.33 96.94
N ARG A 151 0.88 28.46 97.02
CA ARG A 151 0.05 28.96 95.90
C ARG A 151 0.89 29.29 94.67
N LEU A 152 2.08 29.88 94.85
CA LEU A 152 2.99 30.21 93.75
C LEU A 152 3.61 28.95 93.14
N LEU A 153 4.02 27.99 93.97
CA LEU A 153 4.53 26.70 93.53
C LEU A 153 3.50 25.95 92.67
N GLU A 154 2.25 25.86 93.11
CA GLU A 154 1.20 25.20 92.33
C GLU A 154 0.84 26.00 91.07
N GLY A 155 0.84 27.33 91.14
CA GLY A 155 0.63 28.19 89.97
C GLY A 155 1.69 27.99 88.88
N ILE A 156 2.96 27.77 89.25
CA ILE A 156 4.03 27.43 88.32
C ILE A 156 3.85 26.02 87.75
N LYS A 157 3.56 25.02 88.59
CA LYS A 157 3.28 23.65 88.13
C LYS A 157 2.13 23.61 87.13
N ASP A 158 1.05 24.34 87.38
CA ASP A 158 -0.10 24.43 86.47
C ASP A 158 0.24 25.10 85.15
N ALA A 159 1.12 26.11 85.13
CA ALA A 159 1.59 26.72 83.89
C ALA A 159 2.36 25.71 83.01
N ILE A 160 3.19 24.85 83.61
CA ILE A 160 3.90 23.77 82.91
C ILE A 160 2.89 22.73 82.38
N LYS A 161 1.98 22.23 83.23
CA LYS A 161 0.94 21.27 82.84
C LYS A 161 0.09 21.77 81.67
N ARG A 162 -0.39 23.02 81.73
CA ARG A 162 -1.20 23.64 80.66
C ARG A 162 -0.41 23.77 79.36
N SER A 163 0.85 24.20 79.44
CA SER A 163 1.70 24.33 78.26
C SER A 163 1.98 22.97 77.61
N PHE A 164 2.26 21.93 78.41
CA PHE A 164 2.39 20.56 77.93
C PHE A 164 1.14 20.07 77.21
N LEU A 165 -0.03 20.16 77.86
CA LEU A 165 -1.30 19.67 77.30
C LEU A 165 -1.70 20.44 76.04
N SER A 166 -1.51 21.76 76.02
CA SER A 166 -1.80 22.59 74.85
C SER A 166 -0.92 22.24 73.65
N GLU A 167 0.40 22.12 73.87
CA GLU A 167 1.35 21.84 72.79
C GLU A 167 1.21 20.40 72.27
N ARG A 168 0.96 19.43 73.17
CA ARG A 168 0.60 18.05 72.81
C ARG A 168 -0.69 18.02 71.98
N GLY A 169 -1.74 18.69 72.44
CA GLY A 169 -3.02 18.74 71.75
C GLY A 169 -2.94 19.33 70.34
N ARG A 170 -2.22 20.45 70.18
CA ARG A 170 -1.98 21.08 68.86
C ARG A 170 -1.22 20.15 67.92
N THR A 171 -0.17 19.50 68.42
CA THR A 171 0.65 18.60 67.59
C THR A 171 -0.14 17.36 67.17
N ILE A 172 -0.95 16.78 68.07
CA ILE A 172 -1.83 15.65 67.73
C ILE A 172 -2.89 16.07 66.71
N ALA A 173 -3.55 17.21 66.91
CA ALA A 173 -4.57 17.71 65.99
C ALA A 173 -4.02 18.02 64.60
N ALA A 174 -2.80 18.55 64.51
CA ALA A 174 -2.15 18.84 63.23
C ALA A 174 -1.73 17.56 62.48
N VAL A 175 -1.43 16.47 63.20
CA VAL A 175 -0.82 15.25 62.62
C VAL A 175 -1.79 14.07 62.66
N SER A 176 -3.07 14.29 63.02
CA SER A 176 -4.09 13.25 63.22
C SER A 176 -4.31 12.36 61.98
N GLU A 177 -4.23 12.93 60.78
CA GLU A 177 -4.31 12.19 59.51
C GLU A 177 -3.04 11.38 59.17
N PHE A 178 -1.95 11.62 59.90
CA PHE A 178 -0.61 11.07 59.62
C PHE A 178 -0.08 10.20 60.78
N LEU A 179 -0.82 10.09 61.89
CA LEU A 179 -0.41 9.37 63.10
C LEU A 179 -0.66 7.87 63.00
N GLY A 180 0.42 7.09 62.97
CA GLY A 180 0.38 5.64 63.14
C GLY A 180 1.65 5.02 63.76
N THR A 181 2.70 5.80 64.01
CA THR A 181 4.05 5.21 64.23
C THR A 181 4.81 5.73 65.45
N VAL A 182 4.38 6.81 66.13
CA VAL A 182 5.11 7.33 67.30
C VAL A 182 4.15 7.65 68.45
N GLU A 183 4.29 6.93 69.56
CA GLU A 183 3.48 7.13 70.78
C GLU A 183 3.66 8.53 71.34
N ALA A 184 2.55 9.20 71.68
CA ALA A 184 2.58 10.53 72.25
C ALA A 184 3.03 10.49 73.72
N PRO A 185 3.98 11.36 74.14
CA PRO A 185 4.47 11.37 75.51
C PRO A 185 3.36 11.73 76.51
N VAL A 186 3.47 11.16 77.72
CA VAL A 186 2.51 11.32 78.81
C VAL A 186 3.14 12.18 79.90
N LEU A 187 2.33 13.07 80.49
CA LEU A 187 2.78 13.89 81.62
C LEU A 187 3.03 13.00 82.84
N ARG A 188 4.24 13.03 83.41
CA ARG A 188 4.63 12.22 84.59
C ARG A 188 5.13 13.12 85.73
N GLY A 189 4.83 12.73 86.97
CA GLY A 189 5.34 13.37 88.19
C GLY A 189 4.50 14.53 88.75
N GLN A 190 4.89 14.99 89.94
CA GLN A 190 4.24 16.12 90.67
C GLN A 190 5.23 17.24 91.06
N THR A 191 6.52 17.04 90.84
CA THR A 191 7.58 18.03 91.06
C THR A 191 7.80 18.87 89.80
N ILE A 192 8.46 20.03 89.92
CA ILE A 192 8.74 20.89 88.76
C ILE A 192 9.70 20.19 87.79
N GLU A 193 10.66 19.45 88.32
CA GLU A 193 11.72 18.75 87.59
C GLU A 193 11.14 17.62 86.72
N GLU A 194 10.24 16.81 87.27
CA GLU A 194 9.56 15.74 86.52
C GLU A 194 8.64 16.29 85.41
N LEU A 195 7.97 17.41 85.70
CA LEU A 195 7.12 18.10 84.72
C LEU A 195 7.95 18.72 83.57
N LEU A 196 9.13 19.28 83.89
CA LEU A 196 10.08 19.78 82.90
C LEU A 196 10.66 18.64 82.04
N GLN A 197 11.02 17.52 82.66
CA GLN A 197 11.48 16.32 81.94
C GLN A 197 10.43 15.83 80.94
N SER A 198 9.16 15.76 81.37
CA SER A 198 8.03 15.42 80.49
C SER A 198 7.93 16.41 79.32
N PHE A 199 8.14 17.71 79.55
CA PHE A 199 8.11 18.73 78.49
C PHE A 199 9.29 18.61 77.51
N GLN A 200 10.48 18.22 77.98
CA GLN A 200 11.63 17.94 77.10
C GLN A 200 11.37 16.70 76.23
N GLU A 201 10.73 15.66 76.76
CA GLU A 201 10.27 14.51 75.98
C GLU A 201 9.26 14.91 74.90
N LEU A 202 8.32 15.80 75.22
CA LEU A 202 7.38 16.37 74.25
C LEU A 202 8.08 17.12 73.11
N LYS A 203 9.12 17.92 73.40
CA LYS A 203 9.93 18.59 72.37
C LYS A 203 10.67 17.60 71.48
N LYS A 204 11.27 16.55 72.06
CA LYS A 204 11.96 15.48 71.29
C LYS A 204 10.99 14.77 70.35
N TRP A 205 9.83 14.38 70.86
CA TRP A 205 8.76 13.74 70.07
C TRP A 205 8.28 14.64 68.92
N LYS A 206 8.06 15.93 69.17
CA LYS A 206 7.69 16.92 68.14
C LYS A 206 8.75 17.00 67.03
N ASN A 207 10.02 16.99 67.38
CA ASN A 207 11.12 16.99 66.41
C ASN A 207 11.19 15.69 65.59
N GLN A 208 10.92 14.53 66.21
CA GLN A 208 10.82 13.25 65.49
C GLN A 208 9.71 13.29 64.44
N ILE A 209 8.51 13.75 64.81
CA ILE A 209 7.38 13.91 63.89
C ILE A 209 7.75 14.86 62.74
N LYS A 210 8.34 16.01 63.05
CA LYS A 210 8.80 16.97 62.05
C LYS A 210 9.74 16.31 61.03
N ASN A 211 10.72 15.54 61.49
CA ASN A 211 11.68 14.86 60.61
C ASN A 211 11.00 13.79 59.75
N MET A 212 10.09 13.00 60.33
CA MET A 212 9.32 12.01 59.57
C MET A 212 8.47 12.64 58.47
N LEU A 213 7.82 13.78 58.75
CA LEU A 213 7.05 14.51 57.74
C LEU A 213 7.96 15.05 56.63
N LYS A 214 9.15 15.58 56.95
CA LYS A 214 10.14 16.00 55.94
C LYS A 214 10.64 14.83 55.09
N GLU A 215 10.87 13.67 55.69
CA GLU A 215 11.30 12.47 54.97
C GLU A 215 10.18 11.97 54.03
N LYS A 216 8.93 11.94 54.50
CA LYS A 216 7.77 11.58 53.67
C LYS A 216 7.63 12.53 52.47
N ALA A 217 7.77 13.84 52.70
CA ALA A 217 7.71 14.83 51.64
C ALA A 217 8.86 14.66 50.63
N SER A 218 10.07 14.36 51.11
CA SER A 218 11.23 14.12 50.25
C SER A 218 11.07 12.86 49.39
N LYS A 219 10.51 11.78 49.95
CA LYS A 219 10.20 10.54 49.20
C LYS A 219 9.18 10.78 48.09
N LEU A 220 8.12 11.56 48.36
CA LEU A 220 7.12 11.93 47.34
C LEU A 220 7.73 12.79 46.22
N ILE A 221 8.59 13.74 46.57
CA ILE A 221 9.33 14.54 45.57
C ILE A 221 10.22 13.63 44.71
N GLU A 222 10.96 12.70 45.33
CA GLU A 222 11.83 11.76 44.61
C GLU A 222 11.04 10.82 43.69
N GLU A 223 9.85 10.38 44.11
CA GLU A 223 8.93 9.59 43.28
C GLU A 223 8.52 10.36 42.02
N LEU A 224 8.12 11.64 42.17
CA LEU A 224 7.75 12.52 41.05
C LEU A 224 8.94 12.84 40.13
N GLU A 225 10.12 13.14 40.70
CA GLU A 225 11.35 13.39 39.91
C GLU A 225 11.75 12.16 39.09
N ARG A 226 11.71 10.97 39.72
CA ARG A 226 12.04 9.71 39.06
C ARG A 226 11.04 9.39 37.96
N GLY A 227 9.74 9.58 38.21
CA GLY A 227 8.71 9.35 37.21
C GLY A 227 8.89 10.26 36.00
N ASN A 228 9.10 11.56 36.21
CA ASN A 228 9.33 12.51 35.12
C ASN A 228 10.60 12.18 34.31
N SER A 229 11.66 11.70 34.98
CA SER A 229 12.90 11.28 34.32
C SER A 229 12.71 10.07 33.41
N LEU A 230 11.85 9.11 33.78
CA LEU A 230 11.51 7.97 32.91
C LEU A 230 10.77 8.39 31.64
N LEU A 231 10.10 9.54 31.66
CA LEU A 231 9.41 10.09 30.50
C LEU A 231 10.33 10.93 29.60
N ALA A 232 11.55 11.27 30.00
CA ALA A 232 12.39 12.31 29.35
C ALA A 232 12.54 12.21 27.82
N ASN A 233 12.52 11.00 27.26
CA ASN A 233 12.63 10.74 25.81
C ASN A 233 11.26 10.62 25.11
N THR A 234 10.19 11.04 25.78
CA THR A 234 8.81 11.00 25.28
C THR A 234 8.21 12.40 25.28
N PRO A 235 7.24 12.68 24.39
CA PRO A 235 6.55 13.97 24.34
C PRO A 235 5.68 14.25 25.59
N TRP A 236 5.59 13.30 26.53
CA TRP A 236 4.73 13.40 27.71
C TRP A 236 5.46 13.91 28.96
N THR A 237 6.77 14.17 28.89
CA THR A 237 7.55 14.79 29.97
C THR A 237 6.97 16.14 30.37
N ASN A 238 6.89 16.45 31.66
CA ASN A 238 6.59 17.80 32.12
C ASN A 238 7.90 18.56 32.43
N PRO A 239 8.32 19.53 31.59
CA PRO A 239 9.57 20.24 31.80
C PRO A 239 9.54 21.17 33.03
N GLU A 240 8.36 21.68 33.43
CA GLU A 240 8.22 22.59 34.58
C GLU A 240 8.26 21.86 35.92
N LEU A 241 7.94 20.56 35.94
CA LEU A 241 7.83 19.77 37.16
C LEU A 241 9.15 19.74 37.94
N SER A 242 10.28 19.60 37.26
CA SER A 242 11.60 19.58 37.91
C SER A 242 11.93 20.88 38.63
N ARG A 243 11.51 22.03 38.10
CA ARG A 243 11.70 23.34 38.74
C ARG A 243 10.84 23.48 39.99
N ILE A 244 9.55 23.14 39.87
CA ILE A 244 8.58 23.19 40.97
C ILE A 244 9.01 22.26 42.12
N LEU A 245 9.48 21.05 41.81
CA LEU A 245 9.95 20.09 42.80
C LEU A 245 11.21 20.58 43.53
N ALA A 246 12.14 21.23 42.83
CA ALA A 246 13.33 21.82 43.44
C ALA A 246 12.98 22.97 44.40
N GLU A 247 12.03 23.84 44.02
CA GLU A 247 11.49 24.90 44.88
C GLU A 247 10.85 24.32 46.16
N LEU A 248 9.96 23.33 46.02
CA LEU A 248 9.31 22.65 47.15
C LEU A 248 10.33 21.97 48.08
N ARG A 249 11.39 21.35 47.52
CA ARG A 249 12.46 20.72 48.30
C ARG A 249 13.21 21.74 49.16
N ASN A 250 13.48 22.92 48.62
CA ASN A 250 14.11 24.01 49.37
C ASN A 250 13.19 24.58 50.45
N GLU A 251 11.89 24.74 50.17
CA GLU A 251 10.87 25.18 51.13
C GLU A 251 10.70 24.18 52.30
N ILE A 252 10.75 22.87 52.03
CA ILE A 252 10.69 21.84 53.07
C ILE A 252 11.93 21.91 53.97
N ARG A 253 13.11 22.13 53.39
CA ARG A 253 14.36 22.25 54.15
C ARG A 253 14.32 23.46 55.08
N SER A 254 13.87 24.62 54.60
CA SER A 254 13.81 25.87 55.37
C SER A 254 12.68 25.92 56.41
N THR A 255 11.58 25.17 56.20
CA THR A 255 10.42 25.21 57.10
C THR A 255 10.70 24.54 58.45
N ASN A 256 10.41 25.26 59.54
CA ASN A 256 10.65 24.78 60.90
C ASN A 256 9.39 24.39 61.69
N LYS A 257 8.19 24.73 61.19
CA LYS A 257 6.90 24.43 61.83
C LYS A 257 6.22 23.22 61.19
N ILE A 258 5.53 22.41 61.99
CA ILE A 258 4.82 21.21 61.52
C ILE A 258 3.69 21.59 60.55
N GLU A 259 2.92 22.64 60.88
CA GLU A 259 1.80 23.11 60.04
C GLU A 259 2.28 23.58 58.66
N GLY A 260 3.48 24.17 58.58
CA GLY A 260 4.07 24.57 57.30
C GLY A 260 4.47 23.36 56.45
N ILE A 261 5.03 22.32 57.07
CA ILE A 261 5.43 21.08 56.36
C ILE A 261 4.19 20.34 55.86
N LEU A 262 3.08 20.33 56.62
CA LEU A 262 1.82 19.72 56.20
C LEU A 262 1.22 20.42 54.98
N LYS A 263 1.19 21.77 54.97
CA LYS A 263 0.74 22.52 53.77
C LYS A 263 1.58 22.21 52.53
N LEU A 264 2.90 22.05 52.70
CA LEU A 264 3.79 21.66 51.59
C LEU A 264 3.52 20.22 51.14
N LEU A 265 3.25 19.29 52.06
CA LEU A 265 2.84 17.93 51.74
C LEU A 265 1.52 17.89 50.97
N ASP A 266 0.52 18.68 51.37
CA ASP A 266 -0.76 18.80 50.65
C ASP A 266 -0.53 19.31 49.23
N ARG A 267 0.33 20.32 49.07
CA ARG A 267 0.71 20.85 47.75
C ARG A 267 1.43 19.82 46.89
N ILE A 268 2.30 18.98 47.46
CA ILE A 268 2.95 17.87 46.75
C ILE A 268 1.94 16.80 46.34
N ASN A 269 1.00 16.46 47.22
CA ASN A 269 -0.07 15.50 46.91
C ASN A 269 -1.00 16.03 45.81
N GLN A 270 -1.35 17.31 45.83
CA GLN A 270 -2.10 17.95 44.74
C GLN A 270 -1.33 17.87 43.42
N LEU A 271 -0.05 18.26 43.42
CA LEU A 271 0.81 18.17 42.24
C LEU A 271 0.89 16.74 41.70
N LYS A 272 0.99 15.74 42.58
CA LYS A 272 0.97 14.32 42.20
C LYS A 272 -0.36 13.94 41.53
N ASN A 273 -1.49 14.32 42.11
CA ASN A 273 -2.81 14.00 41.56
C ASN A 273 -3.03 14.68 40.21
N ASP A 274 -2.63 15.95 40.07
CA ASP A 274 -2.73 16.70 38.81
C ASP A 274 -1.89 16.04 37.71
N GLU A 275 -0.68 15.59 38.04
CA GLU A 275 0.16 14.82 37.11
C GLU A 275 -0.42 13.45 36.78
N GLU A 276 -0.98 12.73 37.76
CA GLU A 276 -1.68 11.46 37.51
C GLU A 276 -2.85 11.65 36.53
N GLU A 277 -3.66 12.69 36.71
CA GLU A 277 -4.79 12.99 35.84
C GLU A 277 -4.34 13.40 34.43
N ARG A 278 -3.30 14.24 34.33
CA ARG A 278 -2.67 14.59 33.04
C ARG A 278 -2.20 13.35 32.28
N LEU A 279 -1.50 12.43 32.96
CA LEU A 279 -1.00 11.20 32.35
C LEU A 279 -2.14 10.24 31.97
N LYS A 280 -3.20 10.12 32.79
CA LYS A 280 -4.41 9.34 32.45
C LYS A 280 -5.08 9.85 31.19
N ASN A 281 -5.29 11.17 31.07
CA ASN A 281 -5.89 11.80 29.90
C ASN A 281 -5.04 11.60 28.64
N THR A 282 -3.72 11.76 28.77
CA THR A 282 -2.77 11.54 27.69
C THR A 282 -2.81 10.09 27.19
N LEU A 283 -2.90 9.12 28.10
CA LEU A 283 -2.94 7.70 27.76
C LEU A 283 -4.28 7.30 27.10
N GLU A 284 -5.40 7.87 27.55
CA GLU A 284 -6.68 7.69 26.86
C GLU A 284 -6.66 8.28 25.44
N MET A 285 -6.08 9.46 25.26
CA MET A 285 -5.97 10.10 23.96
C MET A 285 -5.10 9.26 23.01
N ALA A 286 -3.92 8.84 23.45
CA ALA A 286 -3.04 7.96 22.68
C ALA A 286 -3.72 6.64 22.31
N LYS A 287 -4.56 6.07 23.20
CA LYS A 287 -5.35 4.86 22.92
C LYS A 287 -6.43 5.11 21.85
N ARG A 288 -7.12 6.24 21.90
CA ARG A 288 -8.13 6.60 20.88
C ARG A 288 -7.48 6.81 19.53
N GLU A 289 -6.41 7.60 19.46
CA GLU A 289 -5.60 7.79 18.25
C GLU A 289 -5.07 6.45 17.73
N TYR A 290 -4.68 5.54 18.64
CA TYR A 290 -4.23 4.20 18.25
C TYR A 290 -5.30 3.44 17.47
N MET A 291 -6.51 3.39 18.02
CA MET A 291 -7.65 2.68 17.42
C MET A 291 -8.20 3.39 16.18
N ASP A 292 -8.23 4.72 16.15
CA ASP A 292 -8.72 5.48 15.00
C ASP A 292 -7.82 5.28 13.78
N VAL A 293 -6.49 5.28 13.97
CA VAL A 293 -5.53 4.96 12.90
C VAL A 293 -5.75 3.55 12.39
N ILE A 294 -5.91 2.56 13.27
CA ILE A 294 -6.17 1.16 12.86
C ILE A 294 -7.45 1.05 12.02
N ARG A 295 -8.57 1.58 12.52
CA ARG A 295 -9.85 1.56 11.79
C ARG A 295 -9.72 2.21 10.42
N THR A 296 -9.04 3.35 10.39
CA THR A 296 -8.82 4.11 9.16
C THR A 296 -8.02 3.33 8.12
N ILE A 297 -7.11 2.44 8.56
CA ILE A 297 -6.27 1.66 7.65
C ILE A 297 -6.93 0.32 7.28
N GLU A 298 -7.75 -0.25 8.17
CA GLU A 298 -8.62 -1.38 7.80
C GLU A 298 -9.57 -1.03 6.66
N GLU A 299 -9.99 0.24 6.53
CA GLU A 299 -10.74 0.74 5.38
C GLU A 299 -9.92 0.81 4.08
N LEU A 300 -8.58 0.88 4.18
CA LEU A 300 -7.67 1.07 3.05
C LEU A 300 -7.03 -0.23 2.55
N VAL A 301 -6.67 -1.13 3.48
CA VAL A 301 -5.92 -2.36 3.18
C VAL A 301 -6.70 -3.59 3.66
N VAL A 302 -7.04 -4.46 2.71
CA VAL A 302 -7.83 -5.68 2.93
C VAL A 302 -7.11 -6.69 3.83
N GLU A 303 -5.78 -6.79 3.74
CA GLU A 303 -4.94 -7.70 4.52
C GLU A 303 -4.02 -6.92 5.46
N MET A 304 -4.44 -6.75 6.71
CA MET A 304 -3.60 -6.19 7.77
C MET A 304 -3.14 -7.32 8.70
N PRO A 305 -1.83 -7.40 9.05
CA PRO A 305 -1.33 -8.36 10.01
C PRO A 305 -2.11 -8.31 11.33
N PHE A 306 -2.44 -9.48 11.88
CA PHE A 306 -3.21 -9.60 13.13
C PHE A 306 -2.52 -8.91 14.32
N SER A 307 -1.19 -8.83 14.28
CA SER A 307 -0.36 -8.12 15.27
C SER A 307 -0.70 -6.63 15.37
N ILE A 308 -1.19 -6.01 14.30
CA ILE A 308 -1.59 -4.60 14.27
C ILE A 308 -3.03 -4.42 14.79
N ARG A 309 -3.92 -5.39 14.50
CA ARG A 309 -5.35 -5.35 14.86
C ARG A 309 -5.62 -5.53 16.35
N ALA A 310 -4.64 -6.01 17.12
CA ALA A 310 -4.82 -6.24 18.55
C ALA A 310 -5.08 -4.92 19.29
N PRO A 311 -6.23 -4.74 19.97
CA PRO A 311 -6.51 -3.54 20.73
C PRO A 311 -5.52 -3.39 21.88
N LEU A 312 -5.15 -2.14 22.20
CA LEU A 312 -4.42 -1.84 23.43
C LEU A 312 -5.35 -2.03 24.64
N HIS A 313 -5.31 -3.21 25.25
CA HIS A 313 -6.01 -3.52 26.50
C HIS A 313 -5.25 -2.96 27.70
N ILE A 314 -5.46 -1.67 27.96
CA ILE A 314 -4.88 -0.97 29.11
C ILE A 314 -6.03 -0.38 29.91
N ASP A 315 -6.18 -0.85 31.15
CA ASP A 315 -7.07 -0.26 32.15
C ASP A 315 -6.30 0.81 32.93
N VAL A 316 -6.86 2.01 32.95
CA VAL A 316 -6.20 3.23 33.45
C VAL A 316 -6.84 3.70 34.76
N ARG A 317 -8.05 3.22 35.10
CA ARG A 317 -8.90 3.83 36.13
C ARG A 317 -8.33 3.72 37.54
N ASN A 318 -7.52 2.68 37.80
CA ASN A 318 -6.97 2.39 39.13
C ASN A 318 -5.43 2.39 39.18
N LYS A 319 -4.73 2.96 38.20
CA LYS A 319 -3.26 2.97 38.16
C LYS A 319 -2.66 4.17 38.89
N THR A 320 -1.60 3.90 39.65
CA THR A 320 -0.78 4.91 40.35
C THR A 320 0.13 5.67 39.38
N TYR A 321 0.63 6.84 39.80
CA TYR A 321 1.58 7.65 39.04
C TYR A 321 2.72 6.82 38.40
N MET A 322 3.44 6.03 39.21
CA MET A 322 4.59 5.25 38.73
C MET A 322 4.19 4.12 37.76
N GLU A 323 2.98 3.58 37.86
CA GLU A 323 2.49 2.60 36.90
C GLU A 323 2.15 3.25 35.56
N LEU A 324 1.51 4.42 35.59
CA LEU A 324 1.20 5.21 34.39
C LEU A 324 2.46 5.59 33.61
N VAL A 325 3.48 6.09 34.32
CA VAL A 325 4.78 6.47 33.76
C VAL A 325 5.49 5.31 33.06
N LYS A 326 5.35 4.07 33.56
CA LYS A 326 5.97 2.89 32.92
C LYS A 326 5.25 2.45 31.66
N ILE A 327 3.92 2.56 31.63
CA ILE A 327 3.09 2.09 30.52
C ILE A 327 3.20 3.03 29.31
N LEU A 328 3.30 4.34 29.55
CA LEU A 328 3.33 5.34 28.48
C LEU A 328 4.43 5.06 27.44
N PRO A 329 5.72 4.89 27.81
CA PRO A 329 6.77 4.52 26.85
C PRO A 329 6.47 3.25 26.06
N GLU A 330 5.90 2.22 26.69
CA GLU A 330 5.52 0.97 26.01
C GLU A 330 4.44 1.22 24.94
N ILE A 331 3.46 2.09 25.22
CA ILE A 331 2.46 2.52 24.22
C ILE A 331 3.14 3.29 23.10
N GLY A 332 4.07 4.19 23.44
CA GLY A 332 4.81 4.98 22.44
C GLY A 332 5.56 4.09 21.44
N GLU A 333 6.24 3.05 21.93
CA GLU A 333 6.91 2.08 21.06
C GLU A 333 5.92 1.25 20.24
N LYS A 334 4.78 0.84 20.81
CA LYS A 334 3.72 0.16 20.04
C LYS A 334 3.13 1.04 18.93
N VAL A 335 2.94 2.33 19.18
CA VAL A 335 2.49 3.31 18.19
C VAL A 335 3.50 3.42 17.05
N LYS A 336 4.80 3.54 17.36
CA LYS A 336 5.88 3.56 16.35
C LYS A 336 5.94 2.27 15.52
N GLN A 337 5.85 1.11 16.18
CA GLN A 337 5.83 -0.19 15.51
C GLN A 337 4.62 -0.33 14.58
N ARG A 338 3.44 0.09 15.04
CA ARG A 338 2.22 0.15 14.24
C ARG A 338 2.45 1.01 13.00
N ASP A 339 2.92 2.24 13.16
CA ASP A 339 3.13 3.18 12.03
C ASP A 339 4.14 2.65 11.02
N LYS A 340 5.21 2.03 11.49
CA LYS A 340 6.18 1.36 10.62
C LYS A 340 5.53 0.23 9.82
N LEU A 341 4.83 -0.69 10.49
CA LEU A 341 4.17 -1.84 9.85
C LEU A 341 3.11 -1.40 8.84
N ILE A 342 2.37 -0.33 9.12
CA ILE A 342 1.40 0.23 8.19
C ILE A 342 2.10 0.74 6.93
N LYS A 343 3.16 1.54 7.07
CA LYS A 343 3.92 2.05 5.91
C LYS A 343 4.47 0.90 5.07
N GLU A 344 5.07 -0.11 5.70
CA GLU A 344 5.55 -1.32 5.03
C GLU A 344 4.42 -2.05 4.29
N THR A 345 3.21 -2.07 4.85
CA THR A 345 2.04 -2.69 4.21
C THR A 345 1.56 -1.89 3.00
N LEU A 346 1.52 -0.55 3.08
CA LEU A 346 1.18 0.34 1.95
C LEU A 346 2.21 0.21 0.82
N GLU A 347 3.50 0.20 1.16
CA GLU A 347 4.60 -0.02 0.20
C GLU A 347 4.49 -1.39 -0.47
N SER A 348 4.26 -2.45 0.31
CA SER A 348 4.07 -3.81 -0.21
C SER A 348 2.89 -3.89 -1.17
N PHE A 349 1.80 -3.19 -0.90
CA PHE A 349 0.64 -3.13 -1.78
C PHE A 349 0.97 -2.44 -3.12
N LEU A 350 1.66 -1.29 -3.09
CA LEU A 350 2.12 -0.61 -4.31
C LEU A 350 3.10 -1.47 -5.12
N LEU A 351 4.01 -2.18 -4.44
CA LEU A 351 4.94 -3.12 -5.07
C LEU A 351 4.21 -4.31 -5.73
N LYS A 352 3.13 -4.82 -5.13
CA LYS A 352 2.28 -5.84 -5.77
C LYS A 352 1.73 -5.34 -7.10
N ILE A 353 1.21 -4.10 -7.16
CA ILE A 353 0.71 -3.50 -8.40
C ILE A 353 1.85 -3.35 -9.42
N LYS A 354 3.02 -2.87 -9.00
CA LYS A 354 4.20 -2.76 -9.87
C LYS A 354 4.61 -4.12 -10.46
N ASN A 355 4.66 -5.16 -9.64
CA ASN A 355 4.99 -6.52 -10.10
C ASN A 355 3.97 -7.05 -11.12
N GLU A 356 2.68 -6.76 -10.95
CA GLU A 356 1.65 -7.09 -11.95
C GLU A 356 1.85 -6.33 -13.26
N LEU A 357 2.21 -5.04 -13.21
CA LEU A 357 2.55 -4.27 -14.41
C LEU A 357 3.77 -4.80 -15.14
N GLU A 358 4.78 -5.29 -14.42
CA GLU A 358 5.97 -5.90 -15.01
C GLU A 358 5.69 -7.26 -15.67
N ARG A 359 4.61 -7.95 -15.28
CA ARG A 359 4.16 -9.20 -15.91
C ARG A 359 3.46 -9.02 -17.25
N ILE A 360 3.10 -7.79 -17.62
CA ILE A 360 2.50 -7.49 -18.94
C ILE A 360 3.43 -7.98 -20.06
N PRO A 361 2.90 -8.52 -21.18
CA PRO A 361 3.71 -8.90 -22.34
C PRO A 361 4.63 -7.76 -22.81
N ILE A 362 5.88 -8.09 -23.16
CA ILE A 362 6.95 -7.13 -23.46
C ILE A 362 6.51 -6.09 -24.51
N THR A 363 5.77 -6.52 -25.52
CA THR A 363 5.24 -5.68 -26.62
C THR A 363 4.38 -4.51 -26.14
N TYR A 364 3.77 -4.60 -24.95
CA TYR A 364 2.88 -3.58 -24.41
C TYR A 364 3.40 -2.88 -23.15
N ARG A 365 4.52 -3.32 -22.56
CA ARG A 365 5.03 -2.79 -21.28
C ARG A 365 5.29 -1.29 -21.31
N GLU A 366 5.83 -0.78 -22.42
CA GLU A 366 6.18 0.64 -22.56
C GLU A 366 4.96 1.55 -22.39
N ASN A 367 3.76 1.09 -22.77
CA ASN A 367 2.50 1.84 -22.60
C ASN A 367 2.16 2.11 -21.13
N PHE A 368 2.69 1.31 -20.19
CA PHE A 368 2.41 1.39 -18.76
C PHE A 368 3.58 1.93 -17.93
N ALA A 369 4.71 2.29 -18.55
CA ALA A 369 5.93 2.73 -17.85
C ALA A 369 5.71 3.94 -16.93
N LYS A 370 4.86 4.90 -17.32
CA LYS A 370 4.52 6.07 -16.50
C LYS A 370 3.84 5.69 -15.18
N ILE A 371 3.09 4.60 -15.14
CA ILE A 371 2.41 4.14 -13.93
C ILE A 371 3.43 3.54 -12.95
N ILE A 372 4.42 2.82 -13.47
CA ILE A 372 5.54 2.31 -12.66
C ILE A 372 6.32 3.47 -12.04
N GLN A 373 6.58 4.53 -12.81
CA GLN A 373 7.25 5.74 -12.28
C GLN A 373 6.43 6.41 -11.16
N GLU A 374 5.11 6.51 -11.30
CA GLU A 374 4.23 7.06 -10.27
C GLU A 374 4.20 6.19 -8.99
N ILE A 375 4.25 4.86 -9.15
CA ILE A 375 4.37 3.94 -8.03
C ILE A 375 5.70 4.13 -7.30
N ASP A 376 6.81 4.21 -8.05
CA ASP A 376 8.14 4.36 -7.48
C ASP A 376 8.30 5.70 -6.72
N SER A 377 7.81 6.81 -7.30
CA SER A 377 7.82 8.12 -6.63
C SER A 377 6.96 8.14 -5.37
N THR A 378 5.80 7.47 -5.39
CA THR A 378 4.92 7.35 -4.22
C THR A 378 5.59 6.56 -3.10
N ILE A 379 6.27 5.47 -3.43
CA ILE A 379 7.02 4.66 -2.45
C ILE A 379 8.12 5.49 -1.78
N GLU A 380 8.86 6.31 -2.55
CA GLU A 380 9.87 7.22 -1.98
C GLU A 380 9.23 8.25 -1.04
N ASN A 381 8.14 8.90 -1.46
CA ASN A 381 7.41 9.88 -0.63
C ASN A 381 6.86 9.26 0.68
N LEU A 382 6.41 8.00 0.64
CA LEU A 382 5.93 7.28 1.83
C LEU A 382 7.05 7.02 2.84
N LYS A 383 8.28 6.77 2.38
CA LYS A 383 9.45 6.54 3.24
C LYS A 383 9.92 7.80 3.95
N GLU A 384 9.81 8.96 3.30
CA GLU A 384 10.21 10.26 3.87
C GLU A 384 9.18 10.85 4.83
N THR A 385 7.91 10.41 4.74
CA THR A 385 6.83 10.98 5.55
C THR A 385 6.83 10.37 6.95
N ASP A 386 6.92 11.19 8.01
CA ASP A 386 6.85 10.70 9.39
C ASP A 386 5.41 10.42 9.87
N ASN A 387 4.43 11.23 9.46
CA ASN A 387 3.05 11.17 9.90
C ASN A 387 2.20 10.16 9.11
N ILE A 388 1.50 9.26 9.81
CA ILE A 388 0.66 8.23 9.21
C ILE A 388 -0.57 8.78 8.47
N HIS A 389 -1.12 9.92 8.90
CA HIS A 389 -2.25 10.57 8.21
C HIS A 389 -1.83 11.16 6.87
N SER A 390 -0.64 11.78 6.81
CA SER A 390 -0.07 12.27 5.56
C SER A 390 0.29 11.11 4.63
N ALA A 391 0.84 10.01 5.16
CA ALA A 391 1.10 8.80 4.39
C ALA A 391 -0.19 8.23 3.75
N LYS A 392 -1.32 8.27 4.47
CA LYS A 392 -2.63 7.90 3.93
C LYS A 392 -3.05 8.81 2.76
N GLU A 393 -2.94 10.12 2.90
CA GLU A 393 -3.35 11.06 1.84
C GLU A 393 -2.52 10.85 0.57
N ILE A 394 -1.20 10.70 0.71
CA ILE A 394 -0.28 10.39 -0.38
C ILE A 394 -0.72 9.09 -1.07
N PHE A 395 -0.94 8.02 -0.30
CA PHE A 395 -1.37 6.74 -0.85
C PHE A 395 -2.71 6.84 -1.59
N ASN A 396 -3.70 7.54 -1.04
CA ASN A 396 -5.02 7.70 -1.68
C ASN A 396 -4.95 8.49 -2.98
N GLN A 397 -4.18 9.58 -3.00
CA GLN A 397 -3.98 10.39 -4.20
C GLN A 397 -3.27 9.57 -5.28
N ALA A 398 -2.21 8.86 -4.91
CA ALA A 398 -1.51 7.96 -5.82
C ALA A 398 -2.43 6.86 -6.36
N MET A 399 -3.23 6.22 -5.51
CA MET A 399 -4.17 5.17 -5.95
C MET A 399 -5.24 5.70 -6.90
N ALA A 400 -5.72 6.93 -6.71
CA ALA A 400 -6.65 7.56 -7.63
C ALA A 400 -5.99 7.84 -9.00
N GLU A 401 -4.75 8.33 -9.00
CA GLU A 401 -4.00 8.64 -10.21
C GLU A 401 -3.56 7.36 -10.97
N ILE A 402 -3.05 6.35 -10.26
CA ILE A 402 -2.72 5.03 -10.82
C ILE A 402 -3.98 4.42 -11.48
N ASN A 403 -5.13 4.46 -10.80
CA ASN A 403 -6.41 4.00 -11.38
C ASN A 403 -6.78 4.75 -12.67
N ARG A 404 -6.65 6.08 -12.65
CA ARG A 404 -6.97 6.94 -13.79
C ARG A 404 -6.07 6.60 -14.98
N LEU A 405 -4.76 6.54 -14.75
CA LEU A 405 -3.75 6.20 -15.77
C LEU A 405 -3.96 4.78 -16.30
N LEU A 406 -4.25 3.80 -15.45
CA LEU A 406 -4.51 2.43 -15.88
C LEU A 406 -5.68 2.34 -16.86
N ARG A 407 -6.82 2.96 -16.50
CA ARG A 407 -8.00 2.98 -17.37
C ARG A 407 -7.70 3.68 -18.69
N GLU A 408 -6.98 4.79 -18.64
CA GLU A 408 -6.56 5.55 -19.83
C GLU A 408 -5.65 4.71 -20.74
N LYS A 409 -4.56 4.14 -20.20
CA LYS A 409 -3.57 3.37 -20.98
C LYS A 409 -4.16 2.08 -21.53
N PHE A 410 -4.99 1.38 -20.77
CA PHE A 410 -5.68 0.19 -21.25
C PHE A 410 -6.71 0.50 -22.35
N SER A 411 -7.48 1.58 -22.21
CA SER A 411 -8.40 2.04 -23.27
C SER A 411 -7.66 2.44 -24.55
N ASN A 412 -6.53 3.12 -24.40
CA ASN A 412 -5.67 3.51 -25.53
C ASN A 412 -5.08 2.28 -26.25
N LEU A 413 -4.64 1.27 -25.49
CA LEU A 413 -4.17 0.00 -26.05
C LEU A 413 -5.26 -0.65 -26.92
N LYS A 414 -6.48 -0.82 -26.39
CA LYS A 414 -7.61 -1.39 -27.14
C LYS A 414 -7.91 -0.56 -28.40
N SER A 415 -8.00 0.76 -28.25
CA SER A 415 -8.30 1.68 -29.36
C SER A 415 -7.23 1.63 -30.45
N SER A 416 -5.96 1.55 -30.07
CA SER A 416 -4.83 1.42 -31.01
C SER A 416 -4.89 0.12 -31.81
N LEU A 417 -5.14 -1.01 -31.12
CA LEU A 417 -5.30 -2.31 -31.79
C LEU A 417 -6.51 -2.31 -32.73
N ILE A 418 -7.67 -1.80 -32.29
CA ILE A 418 -8.87 -1.68 -33.12
C ILE A 418 -8.60 -0.81 -34.36
N LEU A 419 -7.88 0.29 -34.22
CA LEU A 419 -7.50 1.14 -35.35
C LEU A 419 -6.59 0.38 -36.33
N LYS A 420 -5.56 -0.33 -35.84
CA LYS A 420 -4.69 -1.16 -36.67
C LYS A 420 -5.49 -2.20 -37.46
N ILE A 421 -6.45 -2.87 -36.83
CA ILE A 421 -7.34 -3.85 -37.48
C ILE A 421 -8.16 -3.18 -38.58
N ARG A 422 -8.82 -2.06 -38.28
CA ARG A 422 -9.61 -1.31 -39.27
C ARG A 422 -8.76 -0.86 -40.46
N MET A 423 -7.54 -0.37 -40.21
CA MET A 423 -6.62 0.02 -41.27
C MET A 423 -6.19 -1.15 -42.16
N ALA A 424 -6.01 -2.35 -41.59
CA ALA A 424 -5.71 -3.55 -42.37
C ALA A 424 -6.91 -3.99 -43.22
N ILE A 425 -8.11 -4.02 -42.63
CA ILE A 425 -9.37 -4.39 -43.30
C ILE A 425 -9.66 -3.47 -44.50
N ILE A 426 -9.49 -2.15 -44.36
CA ILE A 426 -9.74 -1.17 -45.44
C ILE A 426 -8.84 -1.41 -46.67
N LYS A 427 -7.65 -2.00 -46.48
CA LYS A 427 -6.72 -2.29 -47.57
C LYS A 427 -7.09 -3.55 -48.36
N MET A 428 -7.96 -4.39 -47.81
CA MET A 428 -8.36 -5.66 -48.40
C MET A 428 -9.66 -5.51 -49.19
N ARG A 429 -9.80 -6.27 -50.28
CA ARG A 429 -11.06 -6.39 -51.01
C ARG A 429 -11.93 -7.43 -50.34
N ASN A 430 -13.19 -7.11 -50.03
CA ASN A 430 -14.14 -8.00 -49.36
C ASN A 430 -13.56 -8.73 -48.12
N PRO A 431 -13.05 -7.98 -47.13
CA PRO A 431 -12.41 -8.56 -45.95
C PRO A 431 -13.38 -9.43 -45.13
N PRO A 432 -12.86 -10.38 -44.32
CA PRO A 432 -13.69 -11.18 -43.43
C PRO A 432 -14.34 -10.30 -42.35
N ASP A 433 -15.55 -10.65 -41.94
CA ASP A 433 -16.22 -9.97 -40.84
C ASP A 433 -15.60 -10.37 -39.50
N VAL A 434 -14.93 -9.41 -38.86
CA VAL A 434 -14.34 -9.57 -37.52
C VAL A 434 -15.04 -8.70 -36.49
N SER A 435 -16.22 -8.15 -36.79
CA SER A 435 -16.94 -7.20 -35.94
C SER A 435 -17.23 -7.76 -34.55
N ASP A 436 -17.69 -9.02 -34.48
CA ASP A 436 -17.97 -9.71 -33.21
C ASP A 436 -16.72 -9.91 -32.35
N VAL A 437 -15.59 -10.26 -32.99
CA VAL A 437 -14.30 -10.45 -32.31
C VAL A 437 -13.72 -9.12 -31.83
N VAL A 438 -13.87 -8.06 -32.64
CA VAL A 438 -13.52 -6.69 -32.24
C VAL A 438 -14.37 -6.22 -31.07
N GLU A 439 -15.67 -6.57 -31.03
CA GLU A 439 -16.53 -6.25 -29.91
C GLU A 439 -16.11 -7.04 -28.65
N LYS A 440 -15.79 -8.32 -28.79
CA LYS A 440 -15.23 -9.16 -27.71
C LYS A 440 -13.95 -8.54 -27.13
N LEU A 441 -13.01 -8.10 -27.98
CA LEU A 441 -11.80 -7.39 -27.56
C LEU A 441 -12.13 -6.09 -26.82
N ASN A 442 -13.12 -5.33 -27.30
CA ASN A 442 -13.51 -4.06 -26.67
C ASN A 442 -14.20 -4.26 -25.30
N ARG A 443 -14.90 -5.38 -25.10
CA ARG A 443 -15.59 -5.75 -23.86
C ARG A 443 -14.65 -6.19 -22.73
N VAL A 444 -13.38 -6.51 -23.01
CA VAL A 444 -12.41 -6.85 -21.96
C VAL A 444 -12.24 -5.66 -21.01
N THR A 445 -12.35 -5.92 -19.71
CA THR A 445 -12.22 -4.96 -18.61
C THR A 445 -11.11 -5.38 -17.65
N ILE A 446 -10.66 -4.46 -16.80
CA ILE A 446 -9.70 -4.74 -15.74
C ILE A 446 -10.49 -5.05 -14.47
N GLU A 447 -10.42 -6.29 -13.98
CA GLU A 447 -10.91 -6.64 -12.65
C GLU A 447 -9.79 -6.45 -11.61
N GLN A 448 -10.10 -5.79 -10.50
CA GLN A 448 -9.28 -5.73 -9.27
C GLN A 448 -7.74 -5.70 -9.46
N TRP A 449 -7.23 -4.84 -10.36
CA TRP A 449 -5.80 -4.66 -10.61
C TRP A 449 -5.07 -5.83 -11.30
N GLU A 450 -5.80 -6.82 -11.84
CA GLU A 450 -5.27 -7.92 -12.67
C GLU A 450 -4.97 -7.47 -14.11
N ILE A 451 -4.15 -6.42 -14.26
CA ILE A 451 -3.91 -5.75 -15.53
C ILE A 451 -3.17 -6.66 -16.50
N ALA A 452 -2.18 -7.42 -16.01
CA ALA A 452 -1.46 -8.38 -16.85
C ALA A 452 -2.42 -9.37 -17.49
N ARG A 453 -3.34 -9.95 -16.70
CA ARG A 453 -4.35 -10.89 -17.18
C ARG A 453 -5.24 -10.27 -18.26
N ALA A 454 -5.77 -9.07 -18.01
CA ALA A 454 -6.60 -8.37 -18.99
C ALA A 454 -5.84 -8.06 -20.29
N VAL A 455 -4.57 -7.66 -20.21
CA VAL A 455 -3.73 -7.43 -21.40
C VAL A 455 -3.41 -8.74 -22.12
N TYR A 456 -3.15 -9.84 -21.40
CA TYR A 456 -2.99 -11.17 -22.00
C TYR A 456 -4.24 -11.62 -22.75
N GLU A 457 -5.43 -11.37 -22.19
CA GLU A 457 -6.69 -11.70 -22.86
C GLU A 457 -6.88 -10.87 -24.14
N VAL A 458 -6.59 -9.57 -24.10
CA VAL A 458 -6.60 -8.71 -25.30
C VAL A 458 -5.60 -9.20 -26.34
N ASP A 459 -4.36 -9.52 -25.96
CA ASP A 459 -3.34 -10.01 -26.88
C ASP A 459 -3.72 -11.37 -27.48
N LYS A 460 -4.32 -12.25 -26.67
CA LYS A 460 -4.81 -13.55 -27.13
C LYS A 460 -5.89 -13.39 -28.20
N ILE A 461 -6.94 -12.60 -27.93
CA ILE A 461 -8.01 -12.33 -28.91
C ILE A 461 -7.41 -11.71 -30.17
N PHE A 462 -6.49 -10.75 -30.00
CA PHE A 462 -5.85 -10.08 -31.13
C PHE A 462 -5.02 -11.04 -32.00
N ARG A 463 -4.17 -11.87 -31.41
CA ARG A 463 -3.26 -12.77 -32.15
C ARG A 463 -3.95 -14.03 -32.67
N GLU A 464 -4.73 -14.71 -31.84
CA GLU A 464 -5.31 -16.02 -32.17
C GLU A 464 -6.61 -15.88 -32.96
N GLU A 465 -7.44 -14.88 -32.68
CA GLU A 465 -8.76 -14.77 -33.35
C GLU A 465 -8.71 -13.78 -34.53
N ILE A 466 -8.12 -12.59 -34.36
CA ILE A 466 -8.15 -11.55 -35.40
C ILE A 466 -7.03 -11.72 -36.42
N LEU A 467 -5.78 -11.76 -35.95
CA LEU A 467 -4.60 -11.81 -36.81
C LEU A 467 -4.55 -13.10 -37.62
N GLU A 468 -4.91 -14.24 -37.01
CA GLU A 468 -5.02 -15.52 -37.71
C GLU A 468 -6.12 -15.50 -38.78
N THR A 469 -7.30 -14.97 -38.49
CA THR A 469 -8.41 -14.86 -39.46
C THR A 469 -8.01 -14.01 -40.67
N LEU A 470 -7.39 -12.85 -40.44
CA LEU A 470 -6.91 -11.98 -41.52
C LEU A 470 -5.79 -12.66 -42.33
N ARG A 471 -4.84 -13.31 -41.67
CA ARG A 471 -3.75 -14.06 -42.34
C ARG A 471 -4.29 -15.17 -43.24
N ASN A 472 -5.23 -15.96 -42.73
CA ASN A 472 -5.83 -17.08 -43.46
C ASN A 472 -6.64 -16.58 -44.66
N PHE A 473 -7.36 -15.47 -44.51
CA PHE A 473 -8.06 -14.82 -45.63
C PHE A 473 -7.10 -14.39 -46.74
N VAL A 474 -6.06 -13.61 -46.40
CA VAL A 474 -5.07 -13.14 -47.39
C VAL A 474 -4.37 -14.32 -48.07
N LYS A 475 -4.05 -15.38 -47.32
CA LYS A 475 -3.47 -16.61 -47.87
C LYS A 475 -4.40 -17.27 -48.88
N HIS A 476 -5.66 -17.49 -48.51
CA HIS A 476 -6.65 -18.12 -49.38
C HIS A 476 -6.88 -17.33 -50.67
N GLU A 477 -7.05 -16.01 -50.58
CA GLU A 477 -7.23 -15.16 -51.76
C GLU A 477 -5.97 -15.14 -52.64
N THR A 478 -4.77 -15.14 -52.05
CA THR A 478 -3.51 -15.24 -52.82
C THR A 478 -3.46 -16.55 -53.62
N GLU A 479 -3.66 -17.69 -52.96
CA GLU A 479 -3.65 -19.02 -53.59
C GLU A 479 -4.72 -19.13 -54.70
N ARG A 480 -5.93 -18.66 -54.41
CA ARG A 480 -7.03 -18.62 -55.39
C ARG A 480 -6.64 -17.82 -56.63
N HIS A 481 -6.06 -16.63 -56.47
CA HIS A 481 -5.70 -15.79 -57.63
C HIS A 481 -4.49 -16.32 -58.40
N ILE A 482 -3.51 -16.94 -57.74
CA ILE A 482 -2.41 -17.63 -58.41
C ILE A 482 -2.96 -18.75 -59.29
N ASP A 483 -3.81 -19.63 -58.74
CA ASP A 483 -4.41 -20.75 -59.49
C ASP A 483 -5.21 -20.27 -60.71
N LEU A 484 -5.94 -19.16 -60.55
CA LEU A 484 -6.69 -18.54 -61.63
C LEU A 484 -5.78 -18.02 -62.74
N LEU A 485 -4.74 -17.25 -62.40
CA LEU A 485 -3.81 -16.69 -63.40
C LEU A 485 -3.02 -17.79 -64.11
N ILE A 486 -2.62 -18.86 -63.40
CA ILE A 486 -1.96 -20.03 -64.02
C ILE A 486 -2.86 -20.70 -65.06
N LYS A 487 -4.17 -20.83 -64.79
CA LYS A 487 -5.13 -21.35 -65.79
C LYS A 487 -5.19 -20.45 -67.02
N LEU A 488 -5.24 -19.13 -66.83
CA LEU A 488 -5.30 -18.15 -67.92
C LEU A 488 -4.02 -18.14 -68.77
N LYS A 489 -2.84 -18.34 -68.16
CA LYS A 489 -1.56 -18.50 -68.86
C LYS A 489 -1.60 -19.66 -69.86
N ARG A 490 -2.33 -20.74 -69.57
CA ARG A 490 -2.50 -21.89 -70.51
C ARG A 490 -3.25 -21.50 -71.79
N TYR A 491 -4.05 -20.45 -71.76
CA TYR A 491 -4.77 -19.93 -72.92
C TYR A 491 -3.94 -18.89 -73.71
N GLY A 492 -2.67 -18.68 -73.36
CA GLY A 492 -1.77 -17.75 -74.03
C GLY A 492 -1.91 -16.30 -73.57
N ILE A 493 -2.50 -16.07 -72.40
CA ILE A 493 -2.62 -14.74 -71.79
C ILE A 493 -1.34 -14.42 -71.00
N ASP A 494 -0.72 -13.27 -71.25
CA ASP A 494 0.52 -12.83 -70.60
C ASP A 494 0.26 -12.25 -69.21
N VAL A 495 0.35 -13.10 -68.18
CA VAL A 495 0.05 -12.73 -66.79
C VAL A 495 1.21 -13.02 -65.82
N GLU A 496 2.42 -13.26 -66.33
CA GLU A 496 3.55 -13.77 -65.55
C GLU A 496 3.99 -12.82 -64.43
N GLU A 497 4.06 -11.52 -64.73
CA GLU A 497 4.45 -10.50 -63.75
C GLU A 497 3.51 -10.50 -62.53
N PHE A 498 2.21 -10.71 -62.75
CA PHE A 498 1.22 -10.73 -61.69
C PHE A 498 1.30 -12.01 -60.84
N ILE A 499 1.62 -13.15 -61.46
CA ILE A 499 1.84 -14.42 -60.75
C ILE A 499 3.04 -14.27 -59.80
N ILE A 500 4.18 -13.76 -60.29
CA ILE A 500 5.39 -13.57 -59.48
C ILE A 500 5.09 -12.68 -58.25
N ARG A 501 4.37 -11.57 -58.44
CA ARG A 501 4.00 -10.68 -57.33
C ARG A 501 3.10 -11.35 -56.29
N LEU A 502 2.18 -12.23 -56.70
CA LEU A 502 1.35 -13.00 -55.77
C LEU A 502 2.16 -14.12 -55.08
N GLU A 503 3.10 -14.75 -55.78
CA GLU A 503 4.02 -15.73 -55.20
C GLU A 503 4.93 -15.10 -54.14
N GLU A 504 5.38 -13.86 -54.34
CA GLU A 504 6.10 -13.09 -53.31
C GLU A 504 5.24 -12.85 -52.05
N VAL A 505 3.95 -12.55 -52.22
CA VAL A 505 3.00 -12.44 -51.10
C VAL A 505 2.87 -13.77 -50.37
N SER A 506 2.68 -14.87 -51.11
CA SER A 506 2.60 -16.23 -50.54
C SER A 506 3.86 -16.64 -49.79
N ALA A 507 5.04 -16.30 -50.34
CA ALA A 507 6.33 -16.55 -49.71
C ALA A 507 6.50 -15.76 -48.41
N LYS A 508 6.08 -14.48 -48.37
CA LYS A 508 6.09 -13.67 -47.13
C LYS A 508 5.14 -14.23 -46.07
N LEU A 509 3.93 -14.64 -46.47
CA LEU A 509 2.95 -15.28 -45.58
C LEU A 509 3.47 -16.60 -45.00
N SER A 510 4.33 -17.32 -45.72
CA SER A 510 4.85 -18.64 -45.32
C SER A 510 6.18 -18.57 -44.56
N SER A 511 7.02 -17.57 -44.82
CA SER A 511 8.38 -17.46 -44.26
C SER A 511 8.44 -16.75 -42.90
N GLN A 512 7.55 -15.80 -42.63
CA GLN A 512 7.52 -15.09 -41.34
C GLN A 512 6.52 -15.75 -40.38
N LYS A 513 7.03 -16.24 -39.24
CA LYS A 513 6.19 -16.83 -38.18
C LYS A 513 5.28 -15.79 -37.52
N GLU A 514 5.76 -14.57 -37.35
CA GLU A 514 5.03 -13.46 -36.72
C GLU A 514 5.00 -12.25 -37.68
N LEU A 515 3.87 -12.06 -38.35
CA LEU A 515 3.56 -10.85 -39.12
C LEU A 515 2.66 -9.95 -38.27
N ASP A 516 2.91 -8.63 -38.20
CA ASP A 516 1.95 -7.70 -37.59
C ASP A 516 0.71 -7.54 -38.51
N VAL A 517 -0.42 -7.17 -37.93
CA VAL A 517 -1.68 -6.89 -38.63
C VAL A 517 -1.51 -5.85 -39.74
N GLN A 518 -0.61 -4.87 -39.55
CA GLN A 518 -0.33 -3.86 -40.58
C GLN A 518 0.37 -4.49 -41.79
N GLU A 519 1.30 -5.41 -41.57
CA GLU A 519 2.00 -6.12 -42.64
C GLU A 519 1.03 -7.02 -43.41
N ILE A 520 0.13 -7.73 -42.71
CA ILE A 520 -0.95 -8.50 -43.34
C ILE A 520 -1.86 -7.59 -44.19
N GLY A 521 -2.18 -6.39 -43.68
CA GLY A 521 -2.93 -5.39 -44.43
C GLY A 521 -2.24 -4.92 -45.72
N GLU A 522 -0.92 -4.71 -45.70
CA GLU A 522 -0.15 -4.37 -46.91
C GLU A 522 -0.10 -5.52 -47.92
N LEU A 523 0.02 -6.76 -47.44
CA LEU A 523 -0.07 -7.94 -48.31
C LEU A 523 -1.46 -8.04 -48.98
N GLY A 524 -2.52 -7.81 -48.21
CA GLY A 524 -3.89 -7.71 -48.74
C GLY A 524 -4.07 -6.59 -49.75
N LYS A 525 -3.40 -5.44 -49.56
CA LYS A 525 -3.38 -4.33 -50.52
C LYS A 525 -2.78 -4.75 -51.86
N ILE A 526 -1.65 -5.46 -51.84
CA ILE A 526 -0.99 -5.94 -53.06
C ILE A 526 -1.94 -6.81 -53.87
N ILE A 527 -2.66 -7.71 -53.22
CA ILE A 527 -3.67 -8.57 -53.86
C ILE A 527 -4.77 -7.69 -54.49
N ASN A 528 -5.33 -6.75 -53.74
CA ASN A 528 -6.37 -5.84 -54.24
C ASN A 528 -5.90 -5.02 -55.44
N ASP A 529 -4.69 -4.45 -55.38
CA ASP A 529 -4.09 -3.65 -56.46
C ASP A 529 -3.90 -4.50 -57.74
N ILE A 530 -3.58 -5.79 -57.60
CA ILE A 530 -3.45 -6.71 -58.74
C ILE A 530 -4.83 -7.00 -59.36
N ILE A 531 -5.83 -7.34 -58.55
CA ILE A 531 -7.17 -7.71 -59.05
C ILE A 531 -7.87 -6.50 -59.68
N THR A 532 -7.61 -5.30 -59.17
CA THR A 532 -8.18 -4.05 -59.69
C THR A 532 -7.32 -3.40 -60.77
N SER A 533 -6.17 -4.00 -61.12
CA SER A 533 -5.23 -3.45 -62.09
C SER A 533 -5.85 -3.25 -63.47
N GLN A 534 -5.79 -2.02 -63.97
CA GLN A 534 -6.21 -1.70 -65.33
C GLN A 534 -5.32 -2.38 -66.38
N THR A 535 -4.03 -2.57 -66.09
CA THR A 535 -3.10 -3.26 -66.98
C THR A 535 -3.53 -4.72 -67.19
N LEU A 536 -3.88 -5.42 -66.11
CA LEU A 536 -4.35 -6.80 -66.18
C LEU A 536 -5.68 -6.89 -66.96
N ARG A 537 -6.60 -5.94 -66.76
CA ARG A 537 -7.86 -5.85 -67.52
C ARG A 537 -7.63 -5.63 -69.02
N GLN A 538 -6.70 -4.75 -69.38
CA GLN A 538 -6.33 -4.49 -70.78
C GLN A 538 -5.74 -5.74 -71.46
N ILE A 539 -4.95 -6.52 -70.73
CA ILE A 539 -4.40 -7.79 -71.22
C ILE A 539 -5.55 -8.76 -71.56
N PHE A 540 -6.55 -8.89 -70.69
CA PHE A 540 -7.72 -9.73 -70.97
C PHE A 540 -8.56 -9.21 -72.13
N ALA A 541 -8.83 -7.90 -72.20
CA ALA A 541 -9.60 -7.31 -73.28
C ALA A 541 -8.93 -7.52 -74.64
N LYS A 542 -7.61 -7.32 -74.71
CA LYS A 542 -6.84 -7.57 -75.92
C LYS A 542 -6.94 -9.03 -76.35
N TRP A 543 -6.76 -9.98 -75.42
CA TRP A 543 -6.87 -11.40 -75.73
C TRP A 543 -8.29 -11.80 -76.17
N LEU A 544 -9.33 -11.31 -75.49
CA LEU A 544 -10.72 -11.64 -75.80
C LEU A 544 -11.11 -11.12 -77.19
N ASN A 545 -10.78 -9.87 -77.52
CA ASN A 545 -11.07 -9.29 -78.84
C ASN A 545 -10.40 -10.09 -79.96
N LEU A 546 -9.11 -10.41 -79.82
CA LEU A 546 -8.38 -11.21 -80.81
C LEU A 546 -9.00 -12.61 -80.99
N THR A 547 -9.46 -13.23 -79.91
CA THR A 547 -10.04 -14.58 -79.93
C THR A 547 -11.46 -14.57 -80.51
N VAL A 548 -12.28 -13.58 -80.18
CA VAL A 548 -13.64 -13.41 -80.74
C VAL A 548 -13.56 -13.13 -82.25
N ASP A 549 -12.65 -12.25 -82.69
CA ASP A 549 -12.44 -11.99 -84.13
C ASP A 549 -11.95 -13.23 -84.89
N ALA A 550 -11.14 -14.05 -84.24
CA ALA A 550 -10.70 -15.33 -84.78
C ALA A 550 -11.84 -16.36 -84.89
N LEU A 551 -12.67 -16.45 -83.86
CA LEU A 551 -13.87 -17.28 -83.85
C LEU A 551 -14.83 -16.90 -84.98
N GLU A 552 -15.09 -15.61 -85.16
CA GLU A 552 -15.99 -15.09 -86.22
C GLU A 552 -15.50 -15.52 -87.61
N ARG A 553 -14.20 -15.34 -87.88
CA ARG A 553 -13.58 -15.78 -89.15
C ARG A 553 -13.64 -17.29 -89.35
N THR A 554 -13.46 -18.05 -88.27
CA THR A 554 -13.47 -19.52 -88.30
C THR A 554 -14.87 -20.06 -88.56
N ILE A 555 -15.88 -19.56 -87.84
CA ILE A 555 -17.28 -19.98 -87.99
C ILE A 555 -17.79 -19.66 -89.41
N ASN A 556 -17.48 -18.48 -89.94
CA ASN A 556 -17.82 -18.11 -91.32
C ASN A 556 -17.19 -19.03 -92.38
N TYR A 557 -16.05 -19.64 -92.08
CA TYR A 557 -15.44 -20.63 -92.96
C TYR A 557 -16.06 -22.01 -92.77
N VAL A 558 -16.27 -22.44 -91.52
CA VAL A 558 -16.90 -23.73 -91.20
C VAL A 558 -18.31 -23.85 -91.80
N SER A 559 -19.09 -22.76 -91.76
CA SER A 559 -20.45 -22.71 -92.29
C SER A 559 -20.57 -22.93 -93.80
N GLN A 560 -19.47 -22.78 -94.54
CA GLN A 560 -19.43 -23.11 -95.97
C GLN A 560 -19.40 -24.63 -96.23
N TRP A 561 -19.08 -25.43 -95.21
CA TRP A 561 -18.83 -26.87 -95.33
C TRP A 561 -19.76 -27.73 -94.50
N VAL A 562 -20.19 -27.25 -93.33
CA VAL A 562 -21.02 -27.99 -92.37
C VAL A 562 -22.07 -27.06 -91.78
N GLU A 563 -23.27 -27.58 -91.51
CA GLU A 563 -24.29 -26.84 -90.77
C GLU A 563 -23.81 -26.66 -89.32
N VAL A 564 -23.49 -25.42 -88.95
CA VAL A 564 -23.04 -25.06 -87.60
C VAL A 564 -24.26 -24.95 -86.70
N GLU A 565 -24.17 -25.49 -85.49
CA GLU A 565 -25.25 -25.38 -84.48
C GLU A 565 -25.67 -23.92 -84.27
N SER A 566 -26.99 -23.67 -84.16
CA SER A 566 -27.59 -22.33 -84.03
C SER A 566 -26.98 -21.49 -82.90
N ASP A 567 -26.59 -22.17 -81.82
CA ASP A 567 -26.09 -21.57 -80.59
C ASP A 567 -24.79 -20.77 -80.82
N PHE A 568 -23.96 -21.13 -81.82
CA PHE A 568 -22.75 -20.38 -82.16
C PHE A 568 -23.06 -18.98 -82.69
N TYR A 569 -24.11 -18.84 -83.51
CA TYR A 569 -24.50 -17.55 -84.10
C TYR A 569 -25.18 -16.63 -83.09
N GLU A 570 -25.82 -17.19 -82.05
CA GLU A 570 -26.42 -16.42 -80.96
C GLU A 570 -25.41 -15.96 -79.90
N ILE A 571 -24.42 -16.81 -79.59
CA ILE A 571 -23.44 -16.56 -78.52
C ILE A 571 -22.36 -15.56 -78.97
N LEU A 572 -21.94 -15.57 -80.24
CA LEU A 572 -20.84 -14.74 -80.73
C LEU A 572 -21.10 -13.22 -80.65
N PRO A 573 -22.29 -12.69 -81.01
CA PRO A 573 -22.63 -11.28 -80.77
C PRO A 573 -22.65 -10.91 -79.29
N THR A 574 -23.01 -11.85 -78.42
CA THR A 574 -23.05 -11.65 -76.96
C THR A 574 -21.64 -11.55 -76.39
N LEU A 575 -20.71 -12.41 -76.83
CA LEU A 575 -19.29 -12.32 -76.45
C LEU A 575 -18.63 -11.04 -76.97
N LYS A 576 -18.99 -10.58 -78.17
CA LYS A 576 -18.52 -9.31 -78.72
C LYS A 576 -18.97 -8.12 -77.88
N LYS A 577 -20.26 -8.06 -77.52
CA LYS A 577 -20.77 -7.05 -76.58
C LYS A 577 -20.10 -7.12 -75.21
N GLN A 578 -19.88 -8.32 -74.68
CA GLN A 578 -19.18 -8.51 -73.40
C GLN A 578 -17.72 -8.05 -73.47
N SER A 579 -17.06 -8.23 -74.60
CA SER A 579 -15.68 -7.76 -74.83
C SER A 579 -15.57 -6.23 -74.85
N GLU A 580 -16.58 -5.54 -75.37
CA GLU A 580 -16.64 -4.07 -75.42
C GLU A 580 -16.89 -3.44 -74.04
N ILE A 581 -17.55 -4.16 -73.12
CA ILE A 581 -17.86 -3.67 -71.76
C ILE A 581 -16.95 -4.27 -70.67
N LEU A 582 -15.88 -4.97 -71.05
CA LEU A 582 -14.98 -5.69 -70.13
C LEU A 582 -14.43 -4.82 -69.00
N ASP A 583 -14.14 -3.55 -69.28
CA ASP A 583 -13.65 -2.59 -68.28
C ASP A 583 -14.65 -2.37 -67.12
N SER A 584 -15.94 -2.55 -67.38
CA SER A 584 -17.02 -2.39 -66.40
C SER A 584 -17.42 -3.68 -65.68
N LEU A 585 -16.87 -4.83 -66.09
CA LEU A 585 -17.21 -6.13 -65.50
C LEU A 585 -16.35 -6.46 -64.28
N GLU A 586 -16.91 -7.18 -63.32
CA GLU A 586 -16.14 -7.76 -62.23
C GLU A 586 -15.17 -8.84 -62.75
N MET A 587 -14.00 -8.95 -62.11
CA MET A 587 -12.95 -9.89 -62.49
C MET A 587 -13.43 -11.34 -62.61
N ASP A 588 -14.29 -11.81 -61.71
CA ASP A 588 -14.86 -13.17 -61.78
C ASP A 588 -15.74 -13.36 -63.04
N THR A 589 -16.44 -12.31 -63.49
CA THR A 589 -17.21 -12.32 -64.73
C THR A 589 -16.29 -12.31 -65.95
N ILE A 590 -15.22 -11.50 -65.93
CA ILE A 590 -14.19 -11.48 -66.98
C ILE A 590 -13.62 -12.89 -67.19
N ILE A 591 -13.31 -13.59 -66.10
CA ILE A 591 -12.76 -14.95 -66.14
C ILE A 591 -13.75 -15.94 -66.76
N LYS A 592 -15.03 -15.90 -66.37
CA LYS A 592 -16.06 -16.77 -66.97
C LYS A 592 -16.22 -16.51 -68.47
N THR A 593 -16.17 -15.26 -68.90
CA THR A 593 -16.22 -14.90 -70.32
C THR A 593 -15.02 -15.48 -71.08
N ILE A 594 -13.81 -15.43 -70.51
CA ILE A 594 -12.62 -16.04 -71.10
C ILE A 594 -12.77 -17.57 -71.22
N GLU A 595 -13.22 -18.24 -70.17
CA GLU A 595 -13.42 -19.69 -70.18
C GLU A 595 -14.47 -20.13 -71.23
N HIS A 596 -15.58 -19.40 -71.32
CA HIS A 596 -16.61 -19.67 -72.34
C HIS A 596 -16.07 -19.46 -73.75
N THR A 597 -15.32 -18.38 -73.98
CA THR A 597 -14.73 -18.09 -75.29
C THR A 597 -13.73 -19.16 -75.70
N TYR A 598 -12.91 -19.64 -74.77
CA TYR A 598 -11.97 -20.73 -75.04
C TYR A 598 -12.66 -22.05 -75.37
N LYS A 599 -13.75 -22.41 -74.66
CA LYS A 599 -14.53 -23.62 -74.98
C LYS A 599 -15.09 -23.56 -76.40
N LEU A 600 -15.61 -22.40 -76.81
CA LEU A 600 -16.11 -22.22 -78.17
C LEU A 600 -14.99 -22.32 -79.21
N TRP A 601 -13.78 -21.83 -78.89
CA TRP A 601 -12.61 -21.98 -79.75
C TRP A 601 -12.24 -23.45 -80.00
N GLU A 602 -12.22 -24.27 -78.96
CA GLU A 602 -11.94 -25.71 -79.10
C GLU A 602 -13.01 -26.43 -79.95
N ILE A 603 -14.28 -26.07 -79.83
CA ILE A 603 -15.34 -26.64 -80.66
C ILE A 603 -15.16 -26.20 -82.12
N ALA A 604 -14.96 -24.90 -82.38
CA ALA A 604 -14.71 -24.37 -83.72
C ALA A 604 -13.50 -25.05 -84.39
N ARG A 605 -12.45 -25.32 -83.62
CA ARG A 605 -11.27 -26.05 -84.08
C ARG A 605 -11.59 -27.51 -84.44
N SER A 606 -12.41 -28.20 -83.65
CA SER A 606 -12.81 -29.58 -83.97
C SER A 606 -13.52 -29.67 -85.32
N TYR A 607 -14.36 -28.69 -85.67
CA TYR A 607 -14.97 -28.59 -87.00
C TYR A 607 -13.94 -28.33 -88.10
N LEU A 608 -12.95 -27.46 -87.86
CA LEU A 608 -11.86 -27.24 -88.83
C LEU A 608 -11.07 -28.52 -89.11
N GLU A 609 -10.75 -29.29 -88.07
CA GLU A 609 -10.05 -30.57 -88.22
C GLU A 609 -10.89 -31.58 -89.02
N GLU A 610 -12.21 -31.62 -88.80
CA GLU A 610 -13.10 -32.47 -89.59
C GLU A 610 -13.19 -32.03 -91.05
N ILE A 611 -13.33 -30.73 -91.30
CA ILE A 611 -13.34 -30.16 -92.65
C ILE A 611 -12.04 -30.49 -93.37
N GLU A 612 -10.89 -30.29 -92.74
CA GLU A 612 -9.60 -30.61 -93.34
C GLU A 612 -9.45 -32.09 -93.67
N LYS A 613 -9.91 -33.00 -92.81
CA LYS A 613 -9.96 -34.44 -93.12
C LYS A 613 -10.83 -34.73 -94.34
N ARG A 614 -12.03 -34.14 -94.42
CA ARG A 614 -12.93 -34.30 -95.57
C ARG A 614 -12.30 -33.77 -96.85
N ARG A 615 -11.60 -32.65 -96.77
CA ARG A 615 -10.93 -32.02 -97.91
C ARG A 615 -9.72 -32.79 -98.40
N ASP A 616 -8.89 -33.28 -97.49
CA ASP A 616 -7.77 -34.16 -97.85
C ASP A 616 -8.29 -35.40 -98.58
N MET A 617 -9.40 -35.98 -98.14
CA MET A 617 -10.03 -37.12 -98.84
C MET A 617 -10.48 -36.74 -100.26
N LEU A 618 -11.22 -35.63 -100.42
CA LEU A 618 -11.68 -35.16 -101.74
C LEU A 618 -10.51 -34.84 -102.69
N PHE A 619 -9.45 -34.23 -102.16
CA PHE A 619 -8.26 -33.90 -102.92
C PHE A 619 -7.54 -35.16 -103.42
N GLU A 620 -7.32 -36.15 -102.55
CA GLU A 620 -6.72 -37.43 -102.92
C GLU A 620 -7.58 -38.21 -103.93
N GLU A 621 -8.91 -38.11 -103.85
CA GLU A 621 -9.81 -38.67 -104.87
C GLU A 621 -9.65 -38.00 -106.24
N GLU A 622 -9.53 -36.67 -106.29
CA GLU A 622 -9.27 -35.93 -107.52
C GLU A 622 -7.90 -36.27 -108.13
N LEU A 623 -6.86 -36.43 -107.31
CA LEU A 623 -5.54 -36.85 -107.76
C LEU A 623 -5.55 -38.25 -108.38
N LYS A 624 -6.28 -39.20 -107.77
CA LYS A 624 -6.43 -40.57 -108.30
C LYS A 624 -7.10 -40.63 -109.68
N LYS A 625 -7.92 -39.64 -110.04
CA LYS A 625 -8.53 -39.54 -111.39
C LYS A 625 -7.50 -39.16 -112.46
N ILE A 626 -6.36 -38.58 -112.08
CA ILE A 626 -5.30 -38.17 -113.02
C ILE A 626 -4.50 -39.41 -113.46
N PRO A 627 -4.38 -39.68 -114.77
CA PRO A 627 -3.58 -40.81 -115.26
C PRO A 627 -2.13 -40.73 -114.80
N TYR A 628 -1.53 -41.87 -114.47
CA TYR A 628 -0.14 -42.01 -114.03
C TYR A 628 0.20 -41.37 -112.66
N HIS A 629 -0.79 -40.92 -111.87
CA HIS A 629 -0.58 -40.34 -110.53
C HIS A 629 0.40 -41.15 -109.66
N ASN A 630 0.15 -42.45 -109.50
CA ASN A 630 1.03 -43.33 -108.71
C ASN A 630 2.49 -43.34 -109.20
N SER A 631 2.70 -43.24 -110.52
CA SER A 631 4.04 -43.19 -111.10
C SER A 631 4.69 -41.83 -110.88
N ILE A 632 3.94 -40.74 -111.01
CA ILE A 632 4.39 -39.37 -110.74
C ILE A 632 4.84 -39.24 -109.29
N ILE A 633 4.02 -39.70 -108.34
CA ILE A 633 4.34 -39.69 -106.91
C ILE A 633 5.54 -40.57 -106.59
N ARG A 634 5.69 -41.74 -107.24
CA ARG A 634 6.88 -42.60 -107.10
C ARG A 634 8.16 -41.88 -107.55
N ILE A 635 8.10 -41.14 -108.67
CA ILE A 635 9.22 -40.35 -109.18
C ILE A 635 9.59 -39.23 -108.22
N TRP A 636 8.60 -38.52 -107.69
CA TRP A 636 8.83 -37.53 -106.65
C TRP A 636 9.48 -38.14 -105.40
N ASN A 637 8.95 -39.26 -104.90
CA ASN A 637 9.47 -39.92 -103.69
C ASN A 637 10.95 -40.31 -103.80
N LYS A 638 11.41 -40.82 -104.95
CA LYS A 638 12.84 -41.14 -105.16
C LYS A 638 13.70 -39.89 -105.37
N ASN A 639 13.12 -38.75 -105.79
CA ASN A 639 13.86 -37.57 -106.25
C ASN A 639 13.40 -36.24 -105.61
N LYS A 640 12.96 -36.26 -104.34
CA LYS A 640 12.28 -35.13 -103.68
C LYS A 640 12.97 -33.77 -103.88
N LYS A 641 14.27 -33.68 -103.59
CA LYS A 641 15.03 -32.40 -103.67
C LYS A 641 15.02 -31.79 -105.07
N GLU A 642 15.20 -32.60 -106.10
CA GLU A 642 15.28 -32.09 -107.48
C GLU A 642 13.90 -31.80 -108.05
N PHE A 643 12.91 -32.63 -107.70
CA PHE A 643 11.51 -32.43 -108.07
C PHE A 643 10.94 -31.16 -107.44
N ASP A 644 11.13 -30.96 -106.13
CA ASP A 644 10.62 -29.79 -105.40
C ASP A 644 11.21 -28.48 -105.95
N LYS A 645 12.52 -28.48 -106.26
CA LYS A 645 13.23 -27.30 -106.74
C LYS A 645 12.90 -26.92 -108.18
N LYS A 646 12.68 -27.90 -109.06
CA LYS A 646 12.62 -27.66 -110.51
C LYS A 646 11.25 -27.92 -111.14
N ILE A 647 10.34 -28.61 -110.45
CA ILE A 647 9.05 -29.04 -110.99
C ILE A 647 7.91 -28.44 -110.15
N PHE A 648 7.79 -28.82 -108.87
CA PHE A 648 6.77 -28.30 -107.95
C PHE A 648 7.12 -28.67 -106.50
N PRO A 649 7.02 -27.73 -105.52
CA PRO A 649 7.44 -27.93 -104.13
C PRO A 649 6.45 -28.79 -103.32
N LEU A 650 6.31 -30.07 -103.66
CA LEU A 650 5.33 -30.95 -103.04
C LEU A 650 5.63 -31.21 -101.55
N SER A 651 6.91 -31.16 -101.14
CA SER A 651 7.28 -31.26 -99.72
C SER A 651 6.74 -30.10 -98.85
N GLU A 652 6.50 -28.92 -99.41
CA GLU A 652 5.89 -27.81 -98.65
C GLU A 652 4.41 -28.10 -98.34
N LEU A 653 3.69 -28.72 -99.27
CA LEU A 653 2.31 -29.13 -99.05
C LEU A 653 2.19 -30.16 -97.90
N TYR A 654 3.08 -31.15 -97.83
CA TYR A 654 3.11 -32.11 -96.72
C TYR A 654 3.49 -31.47 -95.38
N LYS A 655 4.41 -30.49 -95.38
CA LYS A 655 4.75 -29.73 -94.17
C LYS A 655 3.55 -28.94 -93.65
N LEU A 656 2.81 -28.26 -94.53
CA LEU A 656 1.61 -27.53 -94.15
C LEU A 656 0.55 -28.46 -93.55
N ARG A 657 0.37 -29.69 -94.06
CA ARG A 657 -0.51 -30.71 -93.45
C ARG A 657 -0.10 -31.04 -92.01
N GLU A 658 1.20 -31.20 -91.75
CA GLU A 658 1.70 -31.46 -90.40
C GLU A 658 1.59 -30.25 -89.46
N GLU A 659 1.79 -29.03 -89.98
CA GLU A 659 1.67 -27.80 -89.23
C GLU A 659 0.21 -27.51 -88.84
N ILE A 660 -0.74 -27.68 -89.76
CA ILE A 660 -2.18 -27.54 -89.48
C ILE A 660 -2.62 -28.53 -88.37
N ALA A 661 -2.12 -29.77 -88.38
CA ALA A 661 -2.45 -30.76 -87.36
C ALA A 661 -1.91 -30.42 -85.96
N LYS A 662 -0.87 -29.59 -85.85
CA LYS A 662 -0.23 -29.21 -84.59
C LYS A 662 -0.67 -27.82 -84.09
N GLU A 663 -1.13 -26.96 -84.99
CA GLU A 663 -1.53 -25.59 -84.68
C GLU A 663 -2.82 -25.57 -83.84
N ARG A 664 -2.77 -24.87 -82.71
CA ARG A 664 -3.92 -24.71 -81.79
C ARG A 664 -4.49 -23.30 -81.79
N THR A 665 -3.79 -22.36 -82.42
CA THR A 665 -4.16 -20.96 -82.47
C THR A 665 -5.00 -20.65 -83.71
N PRO A 666 -5.65 -19.46 -83.76
CA PRO A 666 -6.38 -18.99 -84.93
C PRO A 666 -5.63 -18.95 -86.26
N ARG A 667 -4.30 -19.05 -86.22
CA ARG A 667 -3.45 -19.14 -87.41
C ARG A 667 -3.75 -20.38 -88.26
N ILE A 668 -4.41 -21.39 -87.71
CA ILE A 668 -4.82 -22.60 -88.44
C ILE A 668 -5.58 -22.27 -89.73
N LEU A 669 -6.42 -21.23 -89.75
CA LEU A 669 -7.21 -20.86 -90.93
C LEU A 669 -6.35 -20.25 -92.05
N GLU A 670 -5.27 -19.55 -91.70
CA GLU A 670 -4.30 -19.03 -92.67
C GLU A 670 -3.49 -20.16 -93.29
N LEU A 671 -3.02 -21.11 -92.46
CA LEU A 671 -2.32 -22.30 -92.92
C LEU A 671 -3.19 -23.17 -93.83
N ILE A 672 -4.48 -23.33 -93.48
CA ILE A 672 -5.46 -24.01 -94.33
C ILE A 672 -5.53 -23.33 -95.70
N ARG A 673 -5.70 -22.00 -95.75
CA ARG A 673 -5.77 -21.24 -97.02
C ARG A 673 -4.51 -21.39 -97.88
N GLU A 674 -3.34 -21.35 -97.27
CA GLU A 674 -2.06 -21.56 -97.96
C GLU A 674 -1.98 -22.98 -98.55
N LYS A 675 -2.41 -23.99 -97.77
CA LYS A 675 -2.53 -25.37 -98.24
C LYS A 675 -3.49 -25.48 -99.42
N GLU A 676 -4.68 -24.87 -99.38
CA GLU A 676 -5.64 -24.97 -100.52
C GLU A 676 -5.06 -24.43 -101.82
N LYS A 677 -4.30 -23.34 -101.72
CA LYS A 677 -3.67 -22.71 -102.89
C LYS A 677 -2.65 -23.66 -103.50
N LEU A 678 -1.77 -24.24 -102.68
CA LEU A 678 -0.79 -25.23 -103.12
C LEU A 678 -1.46 -26.50 -103.66
N GLU A 679 -2.56 -26.96 -103.07
CA GLU A 679 -3.34 -28.10 -103.56
C GLU A 679 -3.90 -27.84 -104.96
N LYS A 680 -4.55 -26.69 -105.19
CA LYS A 680 -5.06 -26.31 -106.52
C LYS A 680 -3.96 -26.21 -107.56
N GLU A 681 -2.83 -25.59 -107.20
CA GLU A 681 -1.67 -25.49 -108.08
C GLU A 681 -1.07 -26.87 -108.38
N TRP A 682 -1.02 -27.78 -107.40
CA TRP A 682 -0.55 -29.14 -107.60
C TRP A 682 -1.46 -29.94 -108.53
N LEU A 683 -2.78 -29.90 -108.33
CA LEU A 683 -3.75 -30.60 -109.21
C LEU A 683 -3.56 -30.22 -110.68
N GLU A 684 -3.41 -28.93 -110.96
CA GLU A 684 -3.18 -28.45 -112.32
C GLU A 684 -1.80 -28.85 -112.84
N LYS A 685 -0.77 -28.73 -112.00
CA LYS A 685 0.60 -29.12 -112.36
C LYS A 685 0.68 -30.61 -112.64
N GLU A 686 0.03 -31.45 -111.85
CA GLU A 686 0.03 -32.89 -112.02
C GLU A 686 -0.68 -33.31 -113.32
N LYS A 687 -1.79 -32.66 -113.69
CA LYS A 687 -2.42 -32.87 -115.01
C LYS A 687 -1.44 -32.58 -116.15
N GLN A 688 -0.67 -31.50 -116.06
CA GLN A 688 0.36 -31.18 -117.05
C GLN A 688 1.49 -32.22 -117.06
N ILE A 689 1.97 -32.63 -115.88
CA ILE A 689 2.99 -33.66 -115.72
C ILE A 689 2.52 -34.99 -116.28
N SER A 690 1.25 -35.37 -116.09
CA SER A 690 0.64 -36.58 -116.66
C SER A 690 0.69 -36.59 -118.19
N ILE A 691 0.46 -35.44 -118.84
CA ILE A 691 0.61 -35.28 -120.29
C ILE A 691 2.07 -35.51 -120.69
N TRP A 692 3.03 -34.94 -119.96
CA TRP A 692 4.46 -35.16 -120.22
C TRP A 692 4.82 -36.63 -120.00
N HIS A 693 4.31 -37.26 -118.93
CA HIS A 693 4.59 -38.64 -118.58
C HIS A 693 4.18 -39.63 -119.67
N LYS A 694 3.13 -39.34 -120.46
CA LYS A 694 2.78 -40.15 -121.65
C LYS A 694 3.96 -40.31 -122.62
N SER A 695 4.79 -39.27 -122.77
CA SER A 695 5.97 -39.30 -123.64
C SER A 695 7.08 -40.23 -123.10
N VAL A 696 7.09 -40.53 -121.80
CA VAL A 696 8.08 -41.45 -121.19
C VAL A 696 8.01 -42.83 -121.86
N ARG A 697 6.80 -43.34 -122.16
CA ARG A 697 6.62 -44.63 -122.85
C ARG A 697 7.34 -44.66 -124.22
N VAL A 698 7.33 -43.56 -124.95
CA VAL A 698 8.01 -43.42 -126.26
C VAL A 698 9.54 -43.44 -126.08
N PHE A 699 10.05 -42.85 -125.01
CA PHE A 699 11.47 -42.89 -124.72
C PHE A 699 11.94 -44.26 -124.24
N LEU A 700 11.08 -45.01 -123.55
CA LEU A 700 11.38 -46.35 -123.06
C LEU A 700 11.18 -47.46 -124.10
N THR A 701 10.43 -47.21 -125.19
CA THR A 701 10.27 -48.18 -126.29
C THR A 701 11.63 -48.51 -126.94
N GLY A 702 12.02 -49.78 -126.88
CA GLY A 702 13.30 -50.30 -127.41
C GLY A 702 14.35 -50.62 -126.34
N ILE A 703 14.03 -50.44 -125.05
CA ILE A 703 14.82 -50.98 -123.93
C ILE A 703 14.12 -52.24 -123.43
N SER A 704 14.85 -53.37 -123.41
CA SER A 704 14.35 -54.61 -122.82
C SER A 704 14.69 -54.64 -121.33
N PRO A 705 13.79 -55.13 -120.46
CA PRO A 705 14.13 -55.44 -119.07
C PRO A 705 15.31 -56.41 -118.95
N MET A 706 15.57 -57.20 -119.99
CA MET A 706 16.63 -58.22 -120.06
C MET A 706 17.96 -57.70 -120.64
N ASP A 707 18.06 -56.41 -120.99
CA ASP A 707 19.32 -55.82 -121.45
C ASP A 707 20.34 -55.76 -120.29
N GLU A 708 21.63 -55.99 -120.57
CA GLU A 708 22.71 -55.83 -119.59
C GLU A 708 22.77 -54.38 -119.04
N GLU A 709 23.22 -54.23 -117.79
CA GLU A 709 23.19 -52.95 -117.06
C GLU A 709 24.00 -51.85 -117.77
N GLU A 710 25.16 -52.18 -118.35
CA GLU A 710 25.93 -51.24 -119.18
C GLU A 710 25.18 -50.77 -120.43
N VAL A 711 24.39 -51.67 -121.04
CA VAL A 711 23.59 -51.36 -122.24
C VAL A 711 22.42 -50.46 -121.86
N LYS A 712 21.75 -50.73 -120.73
CA LYS A 712 20.71 -49.87 -120.16
C LYS A 712 21.26 -48.47 -119.86
N GLU A 713 22.45 -48.34 -119.26
CA GLU A 713 23.08 -47.05 -118.98
C GLU A 713 23.43 -46.25 -120.25
N ARG A 714 23.99 -46.91 -121.29
CA ARG A 714 24.30 -46.23 -122.57
C ARG A 714 23.01 -45.76 -123.26
N LYS A 715 21.97 -46.60 -123.28
CA LYS A 715 20.65 -46.22 -123.82
C LYS A 715 20.01 -45.09 -122.99
N LEU A 716 20.12 -45.12 -121.66
CA LEU A 716 19.66 -44.06 -120.75
C LEU A 716 20.36 -42.72 -121.03
N LYS A 717 21.69 -42.69 -121.18
CA LYS A 717 22.45 -41.46 -121.53
C LYS A 717 21.98 -40.88 -122.88
N SER A 718 21.78 -41.73 -123.88
CA SER A 718 21.24 -41.32 -125.18
C SER A 718 19.81 -40.77 -125.08
N ILE A 719 18.93 -41.39 -124.28
CA ILE A 719 17.57 -40.89 -124.04
C ILE A 719 17.60 -39.54 -123.33
N ILE A 720 18.44 -39.36 -122.30
CA ILE A 720 18.61 -38.09 -121.60
C ILE A 720 19.06 -36.99 -122.57
N GLU A 721 20.01 -37.27 -123.47
CA GLU A 721 20.41 -36.33 -124.51
C GLU A 721 19.27 -35.99 -125.48
N LYS A 722 18.48 -36.99 -125.89
CA LYS A 722 17.29 -36.78 -126.74
C LYS A 722 16.25 -35.90 -126.05
N ILE A 723 15.96 -36.14 -124.76
CA ILE A 723 15.02 -35.32 -123.98
C ILE A 723 15.52 -33.87 -123.90
N LYS A 724 16.82 -33.66 -123.62
CA LYS A 724 17.44 -32.33 -123.58
C LYS A 724 17.39 -31.60 -124.93
N LYS A 725 17.46 -32.33 -126.04
CA LYS A 725 17.35 -31.77 -127.40
C LYS A 725 15.90 -31.44 -127.81
N ILE A 726 14.93 -32.30 -127.45
CA ILE A 726 13.53 -32.18 -127.89
C ILE A 726 12.75 -31.14 -127.08
N TYR A 727 12.85 -31.19 -125.76
CA TYR A 727 12.08 -30.29 -124.89
C TYR A 727 12.96 -29.10 -124.52
N LYS A 728 12.46 -27.86 -124.58
CA LYS A 728 13.20 -26.66 -124.14
C LYS A 728 12.84 -26.20 -122.73
N ARG A 729 11.66 -26.55 -122.23
CA ARG A 729 11.19 -26.22 -120.89
C ARG A 729 11.93 -27.03 -119.83
N LYS A 730 12.59 -26.36 -118.89
CA LYS A 730 13.43 -26.99 -117.86
C LYS A 730 12.67 -27.92 -116.91
N ASP A 731 11.44 -27.58 -116.55
CA ASP A 731 10.59 -28.41 -115.69
C ASP A 731 10.19 -29.72 -116.39
N VAL A 732 9.79 -29.64 -117.67
CA VAL A 732 9.47 -30.81 -118.49
C VAL A 732 10.68 -31.70 -118.71
N GLN A 733 11.82 -31.12 -119.11
CA GLN A 733 13.09 -31.84 -119.26
C GLN A 733 13.46 -32.57 -117.97
N THR A 734 13.46 -31.85 -116.85
CA THR A 734 13.82 -32.41 -115.54
C THR A 734 12.89 -33.54 -115.17
N TYR A 735 11.57 -33.34 -115.30
CA TYR A 735 10.60 -34.39 -115.00
C TYR A 735 10.81 -35.64 -115.85
N LEU A 736 10.94 -35.50 -117.17
CA LEU A 736 11.13 -36.64 -118.08
C LEU A 736 12.44 -37.38 -117.82
N ILE A 737 13.53 -36.65 -117.52
CA ILE A 737 14.82 -37.25 -117.14
C ILE A 737 14.65 -38.05 -115.84
N LEU A 738 14.07 -37.44 -114.80
CA LEU A 738 13.82 -38.11 -113.52
C LEU A 738 12.89 -39.33 -113.69
N ALA A 739 11.86 -39.21 -114.53
CA ALA A 739 10.90 -40.27 -114.81
C ALA A 739 11.57 -41.47 -115.49
N VAL A 740 12.34 -41.23 -116.55
CA VAL A 740 13.08 -42.28 -117.28
C VAL A 740 14.14 -42.91 -116.38
N GLN A 741 14.89 -42.12 -115.61
CA GLN A 741 15.88 -42.63 -114.65
C GLN A 741 15.23 -43.50 -113.56
N THR A 742 14.10 -43.07 -113.03
CA THR A 742 13.39 -43.77 -111.95
C THR A 742 12.74 -45.07 -112.42
N LEU A 743 12.25 -45.09 -113.67
CA LEU A 743 11.57 -46.25 -114.26
C LEU A 743 12.52 -47.24 -114.96
N LEU A 744 13.77 -46.84 -115.29
CA LEU A 744 14.82 -47.71 -115.83
C LEU A 744 15.86 -48.15 -114.79
N GLY A 745 15.99 -47.44 -113.68
CA GLY A 745 16.82 -47.84 -112.53
C GLY A 745 16.17 -48.93 -111.67
N GLU A 746 15.31 -49.75 -112.29
CA GLU A 746 14.76 -51.03 -111.85
C GLU A 746 15.14 -52.07 -112.90
#